data_AF-A0A7Y7XK44-F1
#
_entry.id   AF-A0A7Y7XK44-F1
#
_cell.length_a   1.000
_cell.length_b   1.000
_cell.length_c   1.000
_cell.angle_alpha   90.00
_cell.angle_beta   90.00
_cell.angle_gamma   90.00
#
_symmetry.space_group_name_H-M   'P 1'
#
loop_
_entity.id
_entity.type
_entity.pdbx_description
1 polymer ?
#
loop_
_entity_poly.entity_id
_entity_poly.type
_entity_poly.pdbx_seq_one_letter_code
_entity_poly.pdbx_strand_id
1 'polypeptide(L)'
;FTDYLKNLIARGDMLYRQLTRDALNEAKLLYVRALSLLGPLSKGRSISRWEPMSLEDAADYDSTLFSTFESSIQALFAEDIPDHIQGEPWLRLIDAPWFRLPVNTQLLDLWDNLDLRLGNLRNNLTLDGKPLLLALYEAPANPFDLLRAQLAGEGGGARRLGSLAIIPPYRFRAMLPRVQNAVDTLIRFGDQVRSFMEWRDNTQREELLQSHVQELSEFTVTLQDQAIEQAGKSRDALKASRAMVVSRHAYYERLRNEDVSSNEKKIMDEQLAIGILNTVSSASTMVGHTIDAFTPNKAGMTFGVHRPAALAFAAASLLDVAAKGLTIDAERRTQKEQYRRRREEWDFMIEQATAEIAVIDEQIEVQKVAIAAADTSLLQAQKARDQAEIYYDFLKLRATGPGLYQWLLSQMSTLYFQAYDAVLSMCLATEAGWQYELGDHDTRFIPHDAWADNRQGLNAGEALKLGLLRMESAFLNRHERRLELTKTLSLKSLLKDYDPNAALDNATLGVTGWAAVLDQLKEHGEISFQLNSSLFDKDYPGHYLRQLVGVSLSFPVVLGPYQDIHATLIQARSSTLLKPSLGGVASLYRDANELAVDSDIELDRRYLVFNPRLSQQVGLSSGLDDYGLFTLNFDDERYLPFEGTGAVSSWVLSFPRHDSAPQQEVFDSLTDIIVQVRYLAVDGGKVLAAQVEPLVAYVEEQESVRATLSTPLLLQQGEL
;
A
#
# COMPACT_ATOMS: atom_id res chain seq x y z
N PHE A 1 39.11 -6.57 -58.67
CA PHE A 1 39.15 -6.81 -57.21
C PHE A 1 38.26 -5.84 -56.45
N THR A 2 38.49 -4.53 -56.57
CA THR A 2 37.68 -3.47 -55.95
C THR A 2 36.18 -3.59 -56.25
N ASP A 3 35.79 -3.89 -57.49
CA ASP A 3 34.38 -4.03 -57.87
C ASP A 3 33.69 -5.23 -57.20
N TYR A 4 34.44 -6.31 -56.96
CA TYR A 4 33.91 -7.47 -56.24
C TYR A 4 33.67 -7.15 -54.76
N LEU A 5 34.57 -6.39 -54.12
CA LEU A 5 34.37 -5.88 -52.76
C LEU A 5 33.17 -4.94 -52.68
N LYS A 6 33.03 -4.01 -53.62
CA LYS A 6 31.87 -3.12 -53.71
C LYS A 6 30.56 -3.90 -53.82
N ASN A 7 30.54 -4.99 -54.59
CA ASN A 7 29.37 -5.85 -54.71
C ASN A 7 29.03 -6.55 -53.37
N LEU A 8 30.03 -7.09 -52.67
CA LEU A 8 29.83 -7.69 -51.34
C LEU A 8 29.30 -6.66 -50.32
N ILE A 9 29.83 -5.44 -50.33
CA ILE A 9 29.38 -4.34 -49.46
C ILE A 9 27.96 -3.93 -49.82
N ALA A 10 27.63 -3.75 -51.11
CA ALA A 10 26.29 -3.37 -51.55
C ALA A 10 25.23 -4.42 -51.19
N ARG A 11 25.57 -5.71 -51.30
CA ARG A 11 24.69 -6.80 -50.85
C ARG A 11 24.55 -6.84 -49.33
N GLY A 12 25.63 -6.57 -48.60
CA GLY A 12 25.59 -6.37 -47.15
C GLY A 12 24.66 -5.21 -46.76
N ASP A 13 24.77 -4.05 -47.43
CA ASP A 13 23.95 -2.86 -47.16
C ASP A 13 22.46 -3.12 -47.46
N MET A 14 22.15 -3.87 -48.52
CA MET A 14 20.77 -4.29 -48.83
C MET A 14 20.16 -5.13 -47.70
N LEU A 15 20.90 -6.11 -47.17
CA LEU A 15 20.45 -6.96 -46.06
C LEU A 15 20.39 -6.18 -44.74
N TYR A 16 21.34 -5.28 -44.51
CA TYR A 16 21.37 -4.45 -43.31
C TYR A 16 20.11 -3.55 -43.21
N ARG A 17 19.60 -3.06 -44.35
CA ARG A 17 18.36 -2.26 -44.38
C ARG A 17 17.08 -3.04 -44.02
N GLN A 18 17.12 -4.38 -44.00
CA GLN A 18 15.96 -5.19 -43.61
C GLN A 18 15.72 -5.23 -42.09
N LEU A 19 16.73 -4.88 -41.28
CA LEU A 19 16.67 -4.73 -39.83
C LEU A 19 16.10 -5.95 -39.06
N THR A 20 16.11 -7.14 -39.66
CA THR A 20 15.78 -8.40 -38.97
C THR A 20 17.05 -9.04 -38.43
N ARG A 21 16.94 -9.73 -37.29
CA ARG A 21 18.09 -10.39 -36.64
C ARG A 21 18.88 -11.30 -37.62
N ASP A 22 18.18 -12.05 -38.45
CA ASP A 22 18.82 -12.97 -39.39
C ASP A 22 19.49 -12.24 -40.56
N ALA A 23 18.85 -11.20 -41.11
CA ALA A 23 19.46 -10.38 -42.15
C ALA A 23 20.68 -9.57 -41.65
N LEU A 24 20.66 -9.12 -40.39
CA LEU A 24 21.80 -8.46 -39.75
C LEU A 24 23.00 -9.40 -39.59
N ASN A 25 22.74 -10.67 -39.24
CA ASN A 25 23.79 -11.69 -39.17
C ASN A 25 24.36 -12.00 -40.56
N GLU A 26 23.52 -12.09 -41.59
CA GLU A 26 23.97 -12.33 -42.97
C GLU A 26 24.76 -11.13 -43.52
N ALA A 27 24.31 -9.90 -43.27
CA ALA A 27 25.04 -8.68 -43.61
C ALA A 27 26.43 -8.66 -42.96
N LYS A 28 26.51 -9.02 -41.67
CA LYS A 28 27.79 -9.13 -40.94
C LYS A 28 28.75 -10.12 -41.60
N LEU A 29 28.26 -11.28 -42.05
CA LEU A 29 29.09 -12.28 -42.73
C LEU A 29 29.65 -11.73 -44.05
N LEU A 30 28.86 -10.99 -44.82
CA LEU A 30 29.32 -10.37 -46.07
C LEU A 30 30.38 -9.28 -45.83
N TYR A 31 30.20 -8.43 -44.83
CA TYR A 31 31.20 -7.42 -44.48
C TYR A 31 32.50 -8.03 -43.96
N VAL A 32 32.41 -9.06 -43.10
CA VAL A 32 33.60 -9.79 -42.64
C VAL A 32 34.31 -10.49 -43.80
N ARG A 33 33.56 -11.05 -44.76
CA ARG A 33 34.14 -11.63 -45.98
C ARG A 33 34.87 -10.57 -46.81
N ALA A 34 34.25 -9.42 -47.01
CA ALA A 34 34.87 -8.29 -47.73
C ALA A 34 36.14 -7.81 -47.00
N LEU A 35 36.12 -7.73 -45.67
CA LEU A 35 37.28 -7.38 -44.85
C LEU A 35 38.40 -8.42 -44.96
N SER A 36 38.06 -9.72 -44.92
CA SER A 36 39.04 -10.80 -45.05
C SER A 36 39.76 -10.80 -46.39
N LEU A 37 39.07 -10.37 -47.46
CA LEU A 37 39.64 -10.22 -48.80
C LEU A 37 40.56 -8.99 -48.89
N LEU A 38 40.25 -7.92 -48.16
CA LEU A 38 41.09 -6.72 -48.07
C LEU A 38 42.38 -6.94 -47.27
N GLY A 39 42.43 -7.98 -46.42
CA GLY A 39 43.55 -8.28 -45.53
C GLY A 39 43.50 -7.42 -44.27
N PRO A 40 44.57 -7.29 -43.48
CA PRO A 40 44.68 -6.31 -42.40
C PRO A 40 45.22 -4.96 -42.94
N LEU A 41 44.61 -3.85 -42.55
CA LEU A 41 45.18 -2.53 -42.82
C LEU A 41 46.51 -2.40 -42.05
N SER A 42 47.61 -2.17 -42.75
CA SER A 42 48.89 -1.85 -42.11
C SER A 42 48.77 -0.50 -41.42
N LYS A 43 48.36 -0.48 -40.14
CA LYS A 43 48.37 0.72 -39.27
C LYS A 43 49.80 1.11 -38.88
N GLY A 44 50.75 0.92 -39.78
CA GLY A 44 52.08 1.50 -39.65
C GLY A 44 51.90 3.01 -39.71
N ARG A 45 51.91 3.67 -38.56
CA ARG A 45 52.11 5.12 -38.47
C ARG A 45 53.40 5.42 -39.22
N SER A 46 53.29 5.77 -40.50
CA SER A 46 54.36 6.43 -41.20
C SER A 46 54.44 7.82 -40.57
N ILE A 47 55.21 7.95 -39.49
CA ILE A 47 55.68 9.27 -39.05
C ILE A 47 56.28 9.88 -40.31
N SER A 48 55.69 10.98 -40.79
CA SER A 48 56.16 11.66 -41.98
C SER A 48 57.60 12.11 -41.68
N ARG A 49 58.59 11.46 -42.29
CA ARG A 49 59.98 11.93 -42.27
C ARG A 49 60.21 13.07 -43.27
N TRP A 50 59.15 13.74 -43.68
CA TRP A 50 59.21 14.88 -44.60
C TRP A 50 59.64 16.11 -43.81
N GLU A 51 60.77 16.70 -44.16
CA GLU A 51 61.22 17.98 -43.63
C GLU A 51 60.72 19.11 -44.54
N PRO A 52 60.16 20.20 -44.00
CA PRO A 52 59.73 21.34 -44.81
C PRO A 52 60.90 21.94 -45.60
N MET A 53 60.78 22.00 -46.92
CA MET A 53 61.76 22.60 -47.83
C MET A 53 61.12 23.73 -48.64
N SER A 54 61.95 24.63 -49.18
CA SER A 54 61.45 25.70 -50.05
C SER A 54 60.98 25.13 -51.39
N LEU A 55 60.09 25.84 -52.09
CA LEU A 55 59.62 25.41 -53.42
C LEU A 55 60.76 25.38 -54.45
N GLU A 56 61.75 26.26 -54.29
CA GLU A 56 62.95 26.31 -55.14
C GLU A 56 63.80 25.05 -54.95
N ASP A 57 64.07 24.65 -53.69
CA ASP A 57 64.79 23.41 -53.38
C ASP A 57 64.02 22.16 -53.79
N ALA A 58 62.68 22.17 -53.70
CA ALA A 58 61.84 21.04 -54.08
C ALA A 58 61.73 20.83 -55.60
N ALA A 59 62.05 21.86 -56.39
CA ALA A 59 62.01 21.85 -57.85
C ALA A 59 63.37 21.55 -58.50
N ASP A 60 64.46 21.57 -57.73
CA ASP A 60 65.84 21.29 -58.19
C ASP A 60 66.15 19.78 -58.14
N TYR A 61 65.46 18.99 -58.97
CA TYR A 61 65.64 17.54 -59.05
C TYR A 61 66.70 17.13 -60.08
N ASP A 62 67.48 16.10 -59.76
CA ASP A 62 68.56 15.61 -60.62
C ASP A 62 68.02 14.73 -61.77
N SER A 63 67.83 15.36 -62.94
CA SER A 63 67.39 14.68 -64.18
C SER A 63 68.33 13.55 -64.68
N THR A 64 69.57 13.47 -64.17
CA THR A 64 70.52 12.45 -64.59
C THR A 64 70.31 11.09 -63.89
N LEU A 65 69.72 11.09 -62.69
CA LEU A 65 69.32 9.87 -61.98
C LEU A 65 68.23 9.11 -62.73
N PHE A 66 67.25 9.82 -63.31
CA PHE A 66 66.22 9.20 -64.15
C PHE A 66 66.81 8.48 -65.34
N SER A 67 67.67 9.18 -66.09
CA SER A 67 68.20 8.68 -67.35
C SER A 67 69.18 7.52 -67.15
N THR A 68 69.94 7.51 -66.05
CA THR A 68 70.78 6.37 -65.65
C THR A 68 69.95 5.18 -65.15
N PHE A 69 68.86 5.43 -64.42
CA PHE A 69 67.93 4.40 -63.98
C PHE A 69 67.16 3.81 -65.18
N GLU A 70 66.60 4.64 -66.07
CA GLU A 70 65.88 4.24 -67.27
C GLU A 70 66.77 3.42 -68.22
N SER A 71 68.03 3.81 -68.40
CA SER A 71 69.00 3.04 -69.19
C SER A 71 69.42 1.72 -68.54
N SER A 72 69.56 1.65 -67.21
CA SER A 72 69.84 0.39 -66.48
C SER A 72 68.63 -0.55 -66.44
N ILE A 73 67.42 0.00 -66.39
CA ILE A 73 66.17 -0.72 -66.43
C ILE A 73 65.83 -1.22 -67.85
N GLN A 74 66.11 -0.43 -68.90
CA GLN A 74 66.00 -0.90 -70.29
C GLN A 74 66.89 -2.12 -70.55
N ALA A 75 68.05 -2.22 -69.88
CA ALA A 75 68.92 -3.40 -69.95
C ALA A 75 68.38 -4.61 -69.15
N LEU A 76 67.60 -4.38 -68.09
CA LEU A 76 66.96 -5.43 -67.27
C LEU A 76 65.63 -5.94 -67.85
N PHE A 77 64.94 -5.16 -68.68
CA PHE A 77 63.67 -5.53 -69.31
C PHE A 77 63.82 -6.30 -70.65
N ALA A 78 65.04 -6.69 -71.03
CA ALA A 78 65.29 -7.48 -72.23
C ALA A 78 64.92 -8.97 -72.09
N GLU A 79 64.66 -9.49 -70.87
CA GLU A 79 64.23 -10.86 -70.62
C GLU A 79 62.97 -10.89 -69.72
N ASP A 80 61.82 -11.25 -70.32
CA ASP A 80 60.56 -11.74 -69.72
C ASP A 80 59.59 -10.79 -68.96
N ILE A 81 58.85 -9.92 -69.67
CA ILE A 81 57.54 -9.37 -69.21
C ILE A 81 56.53 -9.29 -70.39
N PRO A 82 55.22 -9.59 -70.19
CA PRO A 82 54.19 -9.53 -71.25
C PRO A 82 53.98 -8.15 -71.89
N ASP A 83 53.79 -8.15 -73.21
CA ASP A 83 53.75 -7.00 -74.14
C ASP A 83 52.71 -5.89 -73.88
N HIS A 84 51.80 -6.02 -72.91
CA HIS A 84 50.68 -5.08 -72.72
C HIS A 84 50.54 -4.62 -71.26
N ILE A 85 51.31 -3.60 -70.89
CA ILE A 85 50.97 -2.69 -69.79
C ILE A 85 50.41 -1.42 -70.42
N GLN A 86 49.08 -1.27 -70.43
CA GLN A 86 48.48 0.03 -70.77
C GLN A 86 48.58 0.96 -69.58
N GLY A 87 49.57 1.86 -69.64
CA GLY A 87 49.82 2.92 -68.68
C GLY A 87 51.32 3.16 -68.54
N GLU A 88 51.76 4.42 -68.60
CA GLU A 88 53.14 4.75 -68.25
C GLU A 88 53.39 4.31 -66.79
N PRO A 89 54.42 3.49 -66.51
CA PRO A 89 54.78 3.18 -65.14
C PRO A 89 55.12 4.49 -64.43
N TRP A 90 54.60 4.68 -63.20
CA TRP A 90 54.81 5.89 -62.39
C TRP A 90 56.25 5.94 -61.84
N LEU A 91 57.22 6.08 -62.74
CA LEU A 91 58.65 6.19 -62.45
C LEU A 91 59.10 7.65 -62.32
N ARG A 92 58.25 8.61 -62.71
CA ARG A 92 58.51 10.07 -62.74
C ARG A 92 58.79 10.74 -61.37
N LEU A 93 58.93 9.97 -60.30
CA LEU A 93 59.21 10.46 -58.94
C LEU A 93 60.50 9.89 -58.36
N ILE A 94 61.29 9.15 -59.14
CA ILE A 94 62.59 8.62 -58.70
C ILE A 94 63.60 9.76 -58.50
N ASP A 95 63.51 10.81 -59.32
CA ASP A 95 64.42 11.96 -59.30
C ASP A 95 64.16 12.92 -58.14
N ALA A 96 62.99 12.78 -57.52
CA ALA A 96 62.54 13.58 -56.39
C ALA A 96 62.30 12.66 -55.18
N PRO A 97 63.37 12.21 -54.49
CA PRO A 97 63.29 11.21 -53.41
C PRO A 97 62.49 11.69 -52.20
N TRP A 98 62.24 12.99 -52.11
CA TRP A 98 61.44 13.60 -51.08
C TRP A 98 59.95 13.27 -51.25
N PHE A 99 59.42 13.10 -52.47
CA PHE A 99 58.01 12.75 -52.68
C PHE A 99 57.78 11.23 -52.59
N ARG A 100 56.72 10.83 -51.87
CA ARG A 100 56.31 9.41 -51.76
C ARG A 100 55.14 9.12 -52.67
N LEU A 101 55.05 7.87 -53.13
CA LEU A 101 53.89 7.38 -53.87
C LEU A 101 52.62 7.51 -52.99
N PRO A 102 51.53 8.07 -53.52
CA PRO A 102 50.28 8.16 -52.78
C PRO A 102 49.71 6.76 -52.54
N VAL A 103 49.13 6.54 -51.35
CA VAL A 103 48.36 5.33 -51.08
C VAL A 103 47.07 5.37 -51.90
N ASN A 104 46.63 4.22 -52.39
CA ASN A 104 45.36 4.13 -53.12
C ASN A 104 44.18 4.49 -52.19
N THR A 105 43.65 5.70 -52.37
CA THR A 105 42.55 6.25 -51.56
C THR A 105 41.27 5.44 -51.71
N GLN A 106 41.01 4.86 -52.89
CA GLN A 106 39.80 4.04 -53.10
C GLN A 106 39.77 2.79 -52.23
N LEU A 107 40.94 2.21 -51.91
CA LEU A 107 41.02 1.06 -51.00
C LEU A 107 40.86 1.51 -49.54
N LEU A 108 41.39 2.68 -49.18
CA LEU A 108 41.20 3.27 -47.85
C LEU A 108 39.73 3.61 -47.60
N ASP A 109 39.03 4.18 -48.58
CA ASP A 109 37.59 4.45 -48.49
C ASP A 109 36.78 3.17 -48.27
N LEU A 110 37.17 2.05 -48.91
CA LEU A 110 36.51 0.76 -48.71
C LEU A 110 36.77 0.20 -47.31
N TRP A 111 37.97 0.39 -46.77
CA TRP A 111 38.33 0.07 -45.40
C TRP A 111 37.48 0.85 -44.40
N ASP A 112 37.44 2.18 -44.54
CA ASP A 112 36.69 3.07 -43.64
C ASP A 112 35.20 2.78 -43.69
N ASN A 113 34.66 2.51 -44.88
CA ASN A 113 33.27 2.09 -45.04
C ASN A 113 32.98 0.78 -44.29
N LEU A 114 33.79 -0.27 -44.49
CA LEU A 114 33.58 -1.55 -43.82
C LEU A 114 33.71 -1.45 -42.30
N ASP A 115 34.68 -0.69 -41.81
CA ASP A 115 34.88 -0.44 -40.38
C ASP A 115 33.68 0.29 -39.77
N LEU A 116 33.13 1.30 -40.45
CA LEU A 116 31.91 1.99 -40.04
C LEU A 116 30.71 1.02 -40.02
N ARG A 117 30.49 0.23 -41.08
CA ARG A 117 29.37 -0.73 -41.17
C ARG A 117 29.43 -1.79 -40.06
N LEU A 118 30.61 -2.37 -39.83
CA LEU A 118 30.83 -3.34 -38.76
C LEU A 118 30.73 -2.69 -37.37
N GLY A 119 31.18 -1.45 -37.22
CA GLY A 119 31.04 -0.66 -36.00
C GLY A 119 29.57 -0.44 -35.65
N ASN A 120 28.75 -0.01 -36.62
CA ASN A 120 27.31 0.15 -36.44
C ASN A 120 26.63 -1.19 -36.06
N LEU A 121 26.96 -2.28 -36.76
CA LEU A 121 26.38 -3.60 -36.47
C LEU A 121 26.73 -4.13 -35.07
N ARG A 122 27.94 -3.84 -34.59
CA ARG A 122 28.39 -4.28 -33.26
C ARG A 122 27.74 -3.50 -32.12
N ASN A 123 27.26 -2.28 -32.40
CA ASN A 123 26.72 -1.36 -31.40
C ASN A 123 25.19 -1.18 -31.51
N ASN A 124 24.49 -2.08 -32.21
CA ASN A 124 23.04 -1.98 -32.47
C ASN A 124 22.63 -0.63 -33.08
N LEU A 125 23.39 -0.14 -34.05
CA LEU A 125 23.03 1.05 -34.82
C LEU A 125 22.46 0.65 -36.19
N THR A 126 21.72 1.55 -36.82
CA THR A 126 21.26 1.42 -38.20
C THR A 126 22.42 1.71 -39.17
N LEU A 127 22.19 1.51 -40.48
CA LEU A 127 23.16 1.88 -41.52
C LEU A 127 23.60 3.36 -41.40
N ASP A 128 22.69 4.25 -41.00
CA ASP A 128 22.90 5.70 -40.85
C ASP A 128 23.45 6.09 -39.46
N GLY A 129 23.72 5.13 -38.57
CA GLY A 129 24.30 5.39 -37.24
C GLY A 129 23.30 5.77 -36.14
N LYS A 130 21.99 5.67 -36.39
CA LYS A 130 20.94 5.87 -35.36
C LYS A 130 20.77 4.60 -34.51
N PRO A 131 20.54 4.68 -33.18
CA PRO A 131 20.35 3.50 -32.34
C PRO A 131 19.10 2.71 -32.72
N LEU A 132 19.22 1.39 -32.87
CA LEU A 132 18.06 0.48 -32.90
C LEU A 132 17.59 0.25 -31.46
N LEU A 133 16.39 0.74 -31.16
CA LEU A 133 15.69 0.46 -29.90
C LEU A 133 14.95 -0.89 -30.03
N LEU A 134 15.52 -1.95 -29.48
CA LEU A 134 14.71 -3.07 -28.97
C LEU A 134 14.29 -2.69 -27.55
N ALA A 135 12.99 -2.73 -27.25
CA ALA A 135 12.48 -2.31 -25.94
C ALA A 135 13.13 -3.17 -24.83
N LEU A 136 13.81 -2.49 -23.89
CA LEU A 136 14.73 -3.09 -22.93
C LEU A 136 14.16 -3.24 -21.50
N TYR A 137 12.88 -2.91 -21.23
CA TYR A 137 12.31 -2.95 -19.87
C TYR A 137 10.83 -3.40 -19.79
N GLU A 138 10.57 -4.20 -18.76
CA GLU A 138 9.26 -4.65 -18.23
C GLU A 138 8.60 -3.54 -17.39
N ALA A 139 7.27 -3.55 -17.27
CA ALA A 139 6.53 -2.58 -16.46
C ALA A 139 6.91 -2.68 -14.96
N PRO A 140 7.07 -1.56 -14.22
CA PRO A 140 7.53 -1.59 -12.84
C PRO A 140 6.55 -2.30 -11.89
N ALA A 141 7.11 -3.06 -10.94
CA ALA A 141 6.37 -3.78 -9.91
C ALA A 141 5.65 -2.83 -8.94
N ASN A 142 4.46 -3.27 -8.50
CA ASN A 142 3.55 -2.52 -7.65
C ASN A 142 4.02 -2.51 -6.17
N PRO A 143 4.21 -1.35 -5.50
CA PRO A 143 4.74 -1.25 -4.13
C PRO A 143 3.84 -1.84 -3.03
N PHE A 144 2.61 -2.22 -3.35
CA PHE A 144 1.62 -2.67 -2.38
C PHE A 144 1.67 -4.17 -2.03
N ASP A 145 2.47 -4.96 -2.74
CA ASP A 145 2.57 -6.40 -2.46
C ASP A 145 3.42 -6.72 -1.22
N LEU A 146 4.33 -5.83 -0.80
CA LEU A 146 5.08 -5.97 0.45
C LEU A 146 4.22 -5.64 1.70
N LEU A 147 3.26 -4.72 1.58
CA LEU A 147 2.35 -4.35 2.69
C LEU A 147 1.29 -5.42 2.96
N ARG A 148 0.84 -6.15 1.94
CA ARG A 148 -0.10 -7.28 2.11
C ARG A 148 0.54 -8.50 2.77
N ALA A 149 1.84 -8.71 2.58
CA ALA A 149 2.58 -9.81 3.22
C ALA A 149 2.89 -9.53 4.70
N GLN A 150 3.06 -8.27 5.11
CA GLN A 150 3.36 -7.89 6.49
C GLN A 150 2.11 -7.83 7.41
N LEU A 151 0.92 -7.60 6.84
CA LEU A 151 -0.35 -7.60 7.58
C LEU A 151 -0.88 -9.01 7.90
N ALA A 152 -0.23 -10.07 7.39
CA ALA A 152 -0.49 -11.46 7.72
C ALA A 152 0.32 -11.97 8.94
N GLY A 153 1.06 -11.08 9.61
CA GLY A 153 1.80 -11.40 10.82
C GLY A 153 0.87 -11.63 12.01
N GLU A 154 0.81 -12.88 12.48
CA GLU A 154 0.21 -13.33 13.74
C GLU A 154 0.48 -12.33 14.88
N GLY A 155 -0.57 -11.63 15.29
CA GLY A 155 -0.58 -10.77 16.46
C GLY A 155 -1.66 -11.23 17.43
N GLY A 156 -1.25 -11.78 18.57
CA GLY A 156 -2.12 -11.87 19.75
C GLY A 156 -2.09 -13.23 20.44
N GLY A 157 -1.08 -13.47 21.27
CA GLY A 157 -1.28 -14.37 22.41
C GLY A 157 -2.37 -13.78 23.30
N ALA A 158 -3.50 -14.49 23.41
CA ALA A 158 -4.61 -14.09 24.28
C ALA A 158 -4.07 -13.75 25.67
N ARG A 159 -4.21 -12.50 26.10
CA ARG A 159 -3.84 -12.09 27.45
C ARG A 159 -4.78 -12.79 28.43
N ARG A 160 -4.27 -13.85 29.06
CA ARG A 160 -4.89 -14.38 30.27
C ARG A 160 -4.53 -13.44 31.41
N LEU A 161 -5.48 -12.62 31.85
CA LEU A 161 -5.44 -12.08 33.20
C LEU A 161 -5.64 -13.28 34.15
N GLY A 162 -4.53 -13.96 34.44
CA GLY A 162 -4.45 -15.19 35.25
C GLY A 162 -4.56 -14.91 36.75
N SER A 163 -5.58 -14.19 37.16
CA SER A 163 -5.96 -14.04 38.56
C SER A 163 -7.36 -14.58 38.72
N LEU A 164 -7.58 -15.44 39.72
CA LEU A 164 -8.92 -15.82 40.16
C LEU A 164 -9.74 -14.53 40.28
N ALA A 165 -10.76 -14.39 39.45
CA ALA A 165 -11.56 -13.17 39.42
C ALA A 165 -12.11 -12.90 40.84
N ILE A 166 -11.82 -11.72 41.36
CA ILE A 166 -12.17 -11.35 42.74
C ILE A 166 -13.70 -11.30 42.83
N ILE A 167 -14.27 -12.06 43.76
CA ILE A 167 -15.72 -12.04 44.02
C ILE A 167 -16.09 -10.64 44.56
N PRO A 168 -16.96 -9.90 43.84
CA PRO A 168 -17.34 -8.55 44.25
C PRO A 168 -18.14 -8.57 45.56
N PRO A 169 -18.15 -7.48 46.34
CA PRO A 169 -18.95 -7.39 47.56
C PRO A 169 -20.45 -7.19 47.28
N TYR A 170 -20.82 -6.82 46.06
CA TYR A 170 -22.20 -6.64 45.63
C TYR A 170 -22.70 -7.92 44.93
N ARG A 171 -23.99 -8.20 45.11
CA ARG A 171 -24.71 -9.28 44.43
C ARG A 171 -24.76 -9.06 42.93
N PHE A 172 -24.91 -10.16 42.20
CA PHE A 172 -24.97 -10.17 40.74
C PHE A 172 -26.02 -9.21 40.19
N ARG A 173 -27.25 -9.25 40.74
CA ARG A 173 -28.37 -8.39 40.32
C ARG A 173 -28.08 -6.89 40.46
N ALA A 174 -27.34 -6.49 41.48
CA ALA A 174 -26.96 -5.08 41.69
C ALA A 174 -25.78 -4.66 40.81
N MET A 175 -24.87 -5.60 40.52
CA MET A 175 -23.67 -5.34 39.72
C MET A 175 -23.96 -5.29 38.22
N LEU A 176 -24.81 -6.19 37.71
CA LEU A 176 -25.12 -6.35 36.28
C LEU A 176 -25.48 -5.03 35.56
N PRO A 177 -26.46 -4.21 36.00
CA PRO A 177 -26.81 -2.97 35.31
C PRO A 177 -25.66 -1.95 35.31
N ARG A 178 -24.83 -1.94 36.35
CA ARG A 178 -23.65 -1.04 36.44
C ARG A 178 -22.60 -1.43 35.40
N VAL A 179 -22.35 -2.73 35.22
CA VAL A 179 -21.41 -3.24 34.21
C VAL A 179 -21.96 -3.08 32.80
N GLN A 180 -23.25 -3.32 32.58
CA GLN A 180 -23.89 -3.06 31.29
C GLN A 180 -23.72 -1.60 30.85
N ASN A 181 -23.90 -0.63 31.75
CA ASN A 181 -23.66 0.79 31.47
C ASN A 181 -22.18 1.10 31.17
N ALA A 182 -21.26 0.44 31.86
CA ALA A 182 -19.82 0.59 31.62
C ALA A 182 -19.42 0.05 30.24
N VAL A 183 -19.96 -1.10 29.84
CA VAL A 183 -19.80 -1.66 28.49
C VAL A 183 -20.42 -0.76 27.42
N ASP A 184 -21.59 -0.16 27.67
CA ASP A 184 -22.20 0.79 26.72
C ASP A 184 -21.37 2.07 26.57
N THR A 185 -20.58 2.42 27.58
CA THR A 185 -19.60 3.53 27.49
C THR A 185 -18.40 3.10 26.65
N LEU A 186 -17.93 1.87 26.81
CA LEU A 186 -16.86 1.29 26.00
C LEU A 186 -17.24 1.23 24.51
N ILE A 187 -18.46 0.78 24.19
CA ILE A 187 -18.98 0.77 22.81
C ILE A 187 -18.95 2.18 22.21
N ARG A 188 -19.42 3.18 22.96
CA ARG A 188 -19.38 4.59 22.52
C ARG A 188 -17.97 5.09 22.26
N PHE A 189 -16.99 4.70 23.07
CA PHE A 189 -15.57 5.02 22.80
C PHE A 189 -15.05 4.32 21.54
N GLY A 190 -15.41 3.06 21.32
CA GLY A 190 -15.07 2.35 20.09
C GLY A 190 -15.62 3.03 18.83
N ASP A 191 -16.88 3.48 18.86
CA ASP A 191 -17.50 4.23 17.77
C ASP A 191 -16.81 5.59 17.52
N GLN A 192 -16.40 6.29 18.58
CA GLN A 192 -15.64 7.54 18.46
C GLN A 192 -14.27 7.31 17.82
N VAL A 193 -13.53 6.28 18.25
CA VAL A 193 -12.25 5.91 17.66
C VAL A 193 -12.43 5.61 16.16
N ARG A 194 -13.41 4.79 15.78
CA ARG A 194 -13.73 4.52 14.37
C ARG A 194 -14.03 5.80 13.60
N SER A 195 -14.86 6.68 14.14
CA SER A 195 -15.23 7.95 13.50
C SER A 195 -14.02 8.86 13.28
N PHE A 196 -13.12 8.97 14.27
CA PHE A 196 -11.90 9.76 14.13
C PHE A 196 -10.93 9.18 13.10
N MET A 197 -10.83 7.86 12.98
CA MET A 197 -10.07 7.21 11.90
C MET A 197 -10.65 7.58 10.53
N GLU A 198 -11.96 7.43 10.36
CA GLU A 198 -12.65 7.76 9.10
C GLU A 198 -12.50 9.25 8.74
N TRP A 199 -12.61 10.15 9.71
CA TRP A 199 -12.44 11.60 9.46
C TRP A 199 -11.00 11.96 9.12
N ARG A 200 -10.01 11.37 9.79
CA ARG A 200 -8.60 11.56 9.43
C ARG A 200 -8.35 11.11 7.98
N ASP A 201 -8.79 9.90 7.63
CA ASP A 201 -8.52 9.32 6.31
C ASP A 201 -9.28 10.09 5.21
N ASN A 202 -10.51 10.53 5.48
CA ASN A 202 -11.28 11.37 4.56
C ASN A 202 -10.64 12.75 4.36
N THR A 203 -10.20 13.41 5.42
CA THR A 203 -9.54 14.73 5.31
C THR A 203 -8.19 14.63 4.62
N GLN A 204 -7.41 13.57 4.88
CA GLN A 204 -6.17 13.30 4.19
C GLN A 204 -6.41 13.01 2.70
N ARG A 205 -7.46 12.24 2.36
CA ARG A 205 -7.84 11.98 0.97
C ARG A 205 -8.27 13.26 0.26
N GLU A 206 -9.05 14.11 0.90
CA GLU A 206 -9.48 15.41 0.36
C GLU A 206 -8.27 16.30 0.03
N GLU A 207 -7.33 16.41 0.97
CA GLU A 207 -6.08 17.16 0.79
C GLU A 207 -5.24 16.60 -0.37
N LEU A 208 -5.10 15.28 -0.46
CA LEU A 208 -4.37 14.62 -1.55
C LEU A 208 -5.02 14.87 -2.91
N LEU A 209 -6.34 14.72 -3.02
CA LEU A 209 -7.07 15.00 -4.26
C LEU A 209 -6.88 16.44 -4.70
N GLN A 210 -6.94 17.39 -3.76
CA GLN A 210 -6.75 18.79 -4.10
C GLN A 210 -5.30 19.10 -4.49
N SER A 211 -4.32 18.46 -3.88
CA SER A 211 -2.92 18.54 -4.29
C SER A 211 -2.75 18.14 -5.76
N HIS A 212 -3.40 17.05 -6.19
CA HIS A 212 -3.36 16.63 -7.59
C HIS A 212 -4.06 17.63 -8.53
N VAL A 213 -5.17 18.25 -8.10
CA VAL A 213 -5.85 19.29 -8.89
C VAL A 213 -4.94 20.50 -9.08
N GLN A 214 -4.22 20.92 -8.05
CA GLN A 214 -3.25 22.01 -8.14
C GLN A 214 -2.14 21.68 -9.15
N GLU A 215 -1.53 20.49 -9.05
CA GLU A 215 -0.48 20.04 -9.98
C GLU A 215 -0.99 19.96 -11.44
N LEU A 216 -2.18 19.39 -11.66
CA LEU A 216 -2.80 19.30 -12.99
C LEU A 216 -3.15 20.67 -13.59
N SER A 217 -3.49 21.64 -12.73
CA SER A 217 -3.80 22.99 -13.21
C SER A 217 -2.56 23.70 -13.78
N GLU A 218 -1.37 23.45 -13.24
CA GLU A 218 -0.10 23.96 -13.79
C GLU A 218 0.19 23.39 -15.18
N PHE A 219 -0.02 22.08 -15.37
CA PHE A 219 0.06 21.46 -16.69
C PHE A 219 -0.96 22.05 -17.69
N THR A 220 -2.15 22.42 -17.21
CA THR A 220 -3.16 23.03 -18.08
C THR A 220 -2.72 24.42 -18.55
N VAL A 221 -2.11 25.24 -17.66
CA VAL A 221 -1.57 26.55 -18.06
C VAL A 221 -0.47 26.37 -19.11
N THR A 222 0.49 25.47 -18.90
CA THR A 222 1.57 25.24 -19.86
C THR A 222 1.06 24.72 -21.21
N LEU A 223 0.01 23.90 -21.22
CA LEU A 223 -0.66 23.46 -22.45
C LEU A 223 -1.27 24.64 -23.23
N GLN A 224 -1.92 25.58 -22.53
CA GLN A 224 -2.49 26.77 -23.18
C GLN A 224 -1.41 27.72 -23.72
N ASP A 225 -0.28 27.88 -23.02
CA ASP A 225 0.87 28.65 -23.52
C ASP A 225 1.41 28.04 -24.83
N GLN A 226 1.56 26.72 -24.88
CA GLN A 226 1.98 26.02 -26.10
C GLN A 226 0.96 26.17 -27.24
N ALA A 227 -0.34 26.17 -26.93
CA ALA A 227 -1.39 26.38 -27.93
C ALA A 227 -1.33 27.79 -28.53
N ILE A 228 -1.04 28.82 -27.72
CA ILE A 228 -0.83 30.20 -28.18
C ILE A 228 0.42 30.27 -29.07
N GLU A 229 1.53 29.65 -28.66
CA GLU A 229 2.75 29.60 -29.48
C GLU A 229 2.47 28.93 -30.83
N GLN A 230 1.80 27.78 -30.84
CA GLN A 230 1.42 27.08 -32.07
C GLN A 230 0.54 27.96 -32.97
N ALA A 231 -0.47 28.62 -32.42
CA ALA A 231 -1.33 29.53 -33.15
C ALA A 231 -0.55 30.73 -33.72
N GLY A 232 0.43 31.26 -32.97
CA GLY A 232 1.36 32.30 -33.40
C GLY A 232 2.25 31.86 -34.57
N LYS A 233 2.84 30.66 -34.50
CA LYS A 233 3.64 30.08 -35.59
C LYS A 233 2.81 29.85 -36.85
N SER A 234 1.55 29.42 -36.71
CA SER A 234 0.63 29.28 -37.84
C SER A 234 0.36 30.63 -38.55
N ARG A 235 0.13 31.70 -37.78
CA ARG A 235 0.01 33.07 -38.33
C ARG A 235 1.28 33.50 -39.05
N ASP A 236 2.45 33.22 -38.48
CA ASP A 236 3.73 33.60 -39.08
C ASP A 236 3.99 32.83 -40.40
N ALA A 237 3.57 31.57 -40.49
CA ALA A 237 3.57 30.80 -41.73
C ALA A 237 2.65 31.42 -42.80
N LEU A 238 1.45 31.88 -42.42
CA LEU A 238 0.55 32.61 -43.33
C LEU A 238 1.16 33.92 -43.82
N LYS A 239 1.86 34.68 -42.95
CA LYS A 239 2.59 35.89 -43.36
C LYS A 239 3.71 35.59 -44.37
N ALA A 240 4.45 34.50 -44.18
CA ALA A 240 5.46 34.07 -45.14
C ALA A 240 4.83 33.68 -46.49
N SER A 241 3.71 32.96 -46.46
CA SER A 241 2.92 32.64 -47.66
C SER A 241 2.44 33.89 -48.39
N ARG A 242 1.91 34.88 -47.65
CA ARG A 242 1.54 36.20 -48.20
C ARG A 242 2.72 36.88 -48.89
N ALA A 243 3.88 36.93 -48.24
CA ALA A 243 5.07 37.55 -48.81
C ALA A 243 5.51 36.88 -50.12
N MET A 244 5.35 35.56 -50.23
CA MET A 244 5.59 34.82 -51.47
C MET A 244 4.59 35.22 -52.58
N VAL A 245 3.30 35.38 -52.27
CA VAL A 245 2.31 35.82 -53.26
C VAL A 245 2.56 37.28 -53.68
N VAL A 246 2.94 38.15 -52.74
CA VAL A 246 3.29 39.55 -53.02
C VAL A 246 4.51 39.65 -53.95
N SER A 247 5.54 38.83 -53.74
CA SER A 247 6.70 38.83 -54.64
C SER A 247 6.34 38.33 -56.04
N ARG A 248 5.43 37.35 -56.15
CA ARG A 248 4.87 36.89 -57.42
C ARG A 248 4.07 37.98 -58.13
N HIS A 249 3.22 38.72 -57.41
CA HIS A 249 2.49 39.87 -57.95
C HIS A 249 3.46 40.92 -58.51
N ALA A 250 4.45 41.35 -57.72
CA ALA A 250 5.44 42.33 -58.14
C ALA A 250 6.26 41.86 -59.36
N TYR A 251 6.55 40.56 -59.45
CA TYR A 251 7.22 39.98 -60.61
C TYR A 251 6.39 40.13 -61.90
N TYR A 252 5.11 39.76 -61.87
CA TYR A 252 4.24 39.86 -63.05
C TYR A 252 3.90 41.31 -63.38
N GLU A 253 3.74 42.18 -62.38
CA GLU A 253 3.54 43.62 -62.59
C GLU A 253 4.74 44.26 -63.29
N ARG A 254 5.96 43.87 -62.93
CA ARG A 254 7.19 44.29 -63.63
C ARG A 254 7.21 43.82 -65.08
N LEU A 255 6.85 42.56 -65.35
CA LEU A 255 6.75 42.00 -66.71
C LEU A 255 5.70 42.75 -67.54
N ARG A 256 4.53 43.03 -66.96
CA ARG A 256 3.44 43.79 -67.59
C ARG A 256 3.89 45.21 -67.97
N ASN A 257 4.62 45.88 -67.08
CA ASN A 257 5.11 47.25 -67.31
C ASN A 257 6.20 47.31 -68.40
N GLU A 258 7.02 46.26 -68.54
CA GLU A 258 8.00 46.14 -69.62
C GLU A 258 7.34 45.84 -70.98
N ASP A 259 6.24 45.05 -70.98
CA ASP A 259 5.39 44.64 -72.11
C ASP A 259 6.15 43.86 -73.19
N VAL A 260 7.01 44.55 -73.94
CA VAL A 260 7.89 43.98 -74.97
C VAL A 260 9.29 44.51 -74.73
N SER A 261 10.25 43.61 -74.54
CA SER A 261 11.64 43.97 -74.27
C SER A 261 12.25 44.76 -75.44
N SER A 262 13.31 45.51 -75.15
CA SER A 262 14.01 46.30 -76.19
C SER A 262 14.52 45.43 -77.34
N ASN A 263 14.92 44.19 -77.05
CA ASN A 263 15.37 43.23 -78.05
C ASN A 263 14.19 42.65 -78.85
N GLU A 264 13.06 42.31 -78.22
CA GLU A 264 11.87 41.84 -78.94
C GLU A 264 11.31 42.92 -79.89
N LYS A 265 11.34 44.20 -79.49
CA LYS A 265 11.00 45.33 -80.39
C LYS A 265 11.94 45.42 -81.58
N LYS A 266 13.25 45.30 -81.36
CA LYS A 266 14.25 45.27 -82.44
C LYS A 266 14.03 44.12 -83.40
N ILE A 267 13.74 42.92 -82.90
CA ILE A 267 13.43 41.74 -83.74
C ILE A 267 12.22 42.02 -84.62
N MET A 268 11.16 42.63 -84.08
CA MET A 268 9.97 43.01 -84.86
C MET A 268 10.28 44.07 -85.93
N ASP A 269 11.15 45.04 -85.63
CA ASP A 269 11.57 46.09 -86.56
C ASP A 269 12.50 45.54 -87.67
N GLU A 270 13.42 44.64 -87.31
CA GLU A 270 14.31 43.94 -88.25
C GLU A 270 13.53 43.03 -89.20
N GLN A 271 12.49 42.32 -88.73
CA GLN A 271 11.60 41.54 -89.60
C GLN A 271 10.88 42.41 -90.63
N LEU A 272 10.47 43.63 -90.24
CA LEU A 272 9.90 44.61 -91.17
C LEU A 272 10.94 45.08 -92.20
N ALA A 273 12.18 45.33 -91.77
CA ALA A 273 13.28 45.69 -92.66
C ALA A 273 13.64 44.57 -93.64
N ILE A 274 13.64 43.30 -93.20
CA ILE A 274 13.85 42.12 -94.04
C ILE A 274 12.72 41.98 -95.08
N GLY A 275 11.46 42.21 -94.70
CA GLY A 275 10.33 42.23 -95.63
C GLY A 275 10.49 43.29 -96.74
N ILE A 276 10.93 44.50 -96.38
CA ILE A 276 11.22 45.59 -97.33
C ILE A 276 12.42 45.21 -98.23
N LEU A 277 13.51 44.71 -97.65
CA LEU A 277 14.71 44.32 -98.39
C LEU A 277 14.46 43.16 -99.37
N ASN A 278 13.66 42.16 -98.99
CA ASN A 278 13.23 41.10 -99.90
C ASN A 278 12.41 41.65 -101.06
N THR A 279 11.55 42.65 -100.82
CA THR A 279 10.78 43.32 -101.88
C THR A 279 11.71 44.10 -102.84
N VAL A 280 12.70 44.82 -102.31
CA VAL A 280 13.66 45.61 -103.10
C VAL A 280 14.66 44.73 -103.87
N SER A 281 15.23 43.69 -103.25
CA SER A 281 16.13 42.72 -103.89
C SER A 281 15.49 42.05 -105.11
N SER A 282 14.16 41.89 -105.07
CA SER A 282 13.39 41.25 -106.13
C SER A 282 13.18 42.12 -107.36
N ALA A 283 13.15 43.45 -107.19
CA ALA A 283 13.22 44.38 -108.33
C ALA A 283 14.55 44.21 -109.08
N SER A 284 15.64 43.94 -108.36
CA SER A 284 16.96 43.70 -108.95
C SER A 284 17.07 42.35 -109.67
N THR A 285 16.46 41.27 -109.16
CA THR A 285 16.41 39.99 -109.89
C THR A 285 15.45 40.04 -111.08
N MET A 286 14.35 40.81 -111.02
CA MET A 286 13.49 41.09 -112.17
C MET A 286 14.30 41.78 -113.29
N VAL A 287 15.05 42.83 -112.95
CA VAL A 287 15.95 43.50 -113.90
C VAL A 287 17.00 42.53 -114.43
N GLY A 288 17.64 41.73 -113.58
CA GLY A 288 18.61 40.71 -113.98
C GLY A 288 18.04 39.67 -114.96
N HIS A 289 16.83 39.16 -114.73
CA HIS A 289 16.17 38.21 -115.64
C HIS A 289 15.69 38.85 -116.94
N THR A 290 15.30 40.14 -116.93
CA THR A 290 15.01 40.87 -118.18
C THR A 290 16.28 41.13 -118.98
N ILE A 291 17.38 41.48 -118.32
CA ILE A 291 18.69 41.64 -118.98
C ILE A 291 19.13 40.29 -119.57
N ASP A 292 19.03 39.17 -118.85
CA ASP A 292 19.34 37.83 -119.39
C ASP A 292 18.42 37.39 -120.55
N ALA A 293 17.18 37.88 -120.61
CA ALA A 293 16.27 37.62 -121.71
C ALA A 293 16.66 38.39 -123.00
N PHE A 294 17.21 39.60 -122.83
CA PHE A 294 17.48 40.53 -123.93
C PHE A 294 18.97 40.71 -124.30
N THR A 295 19.92 40.19 -123.51
CA THR A 295 21.37 40.37 -123.74
C THR A 295 22.02 39.07 -124.29
N PRO A 296 22.73 39.10 -125.44
CA PRO A 296 23.38 37.92 -126.00
C PRO A 296 24.69 37.55 -125.28
N ASN A 297 24.82 36.30 -124.84
CA ASN A 297 25.92 35.83 -123.96
C ASN A 297 27.17 35.27 -124.69
N LYS A 298 27.37 35.56 -125.99
CA LYS A 298 28.60 35.20 -126.74
C LYS A 298 28.91 36.23 -127.83
N ALA A 299 30.17 36.63 -127.98
CA ALA A 299 30.67 37.48 -129.06
C ALA A 299 31.49 36.64 -130.07
N GLY A 300 30.98 36.50 -131.30
CA GLY A 300 31.59 35.69 -132.38
C GLY A 300 30.58 35.18 -133.40
N MET A 301 31.03 34.50 -134.47
CA MET A 301 30.20 34.03 -135.60
C MET A 301 29.28 32.83 -135.26
N THR A 302 28.47 32.93 -134.20
CA THR A 302 27.45 31.94 -133.86
C THR A 302 26.18 32.66 -133.43
N PHE A 303 25.05 32.43 -134.12
CA PHE A 303 23.75 33.02 -133.78
C PHE A 303 23.34 32.61 -132.35
N GLY A 304 23.17 33.58 -131.46
CA GLY A 304 22.91 33.37 -130.03
C GLY A 304 21.52 32.80 -129.74
N VAL A 305 21.41 32.00 -128.67
CA VAL A 305 20.13 31.49 -128.14
C VAL A 305 19.64 32.43 -127.04
N HIS A 306 18.50 33.09 -127.26
CA HIS A 306 17.76 33.77 -126.19
C HIS A 306 17.14 32.72 -125.26
N ARG A 307 17.04 32.99 -123.95
CA ARG A 307 16.34 32.11 -122.99
C ARG A 307 14.88 32.58 -122.80
N PRO A 308 13.89 32.12 -123.59
CA PRO A 308 12.50 32.58 -123.48
C PRO A 308 11.85 32.24 -122.13
N ALA A 309 12.31 31.18 -121.45
CA ALA A 309 11.84 30.82 -120.12
C ALA A 309 12.15 31.88 -119.04
N ALA A 310 13.11 32.79 -119.28
CA ALA A 310 13.52 33.81 -118.32
C ALA A 310 12.39 34.78 -117.94
N LEU A 311 11.47 35.10 -118.86
CA LEU A 311 10.29 35.93 -118.56
C LEU A 311 9.27 35.21 -117.66
N ALA A 312 9.08 33.91 -117.85
CA ALA A 312 8.23 33.09 -116.97
C ALA A 312 8.85 32.95 -115.56
N PHE A 313 10.17 32.78 -115.48
CA PHE A 313 10.89 32.80 -114.20
C PHE A 313 10.84 34.17 -113.50
N ALA A 314 10.84 35.29 -114.23
CA ALA A 314 10.66 36.63 -113.67
C ALA A 314 9.24 36.86 -113.09
N ALA A 315 8.21 36.32 -113.75
CA ALA A 315 6.85 36.36 -113.22
C ALA A 315 6.67 35.44 -112.00
N ALA A 316 7.29 34.25 -112.02
CA ALA A 316 7.29 33.31 -110.88
C ALA A 316 8.05 33.88 -109.68
N SER A 317 9.18 34.58 -109.89
CA SER A 317 9.91 35.25 -108.81
C SER A 317 9.13 36.41 -108.20
N LEU A 318 8.36 37.17 -109.00
CA LEU A 318 7.43 38.19 -108.48
C LEU A 318 6.34 37.60 -107.57
N LEU A 319 5.75 36.46 -107.95
CA LEU A 319 4.73 35.78 -107.14
C LEU A 319 5.33 35.17 -105.86
N ASP A 320 6.51 34.55 -105.94
CA ASP A 320 7.24 34.01 -104.78
C ASP A 320 7.61 35.12 -103.77
N VAL A 321 7.94 36.32 -104.25
CA VAL A 321 8.28 37.47 -103.41
C VAL A 321 7.05 38.09 -102.76
N ALA A 322 5.95 38.23 -103.51
CA ALA A 322 4.67 38.64 -102.94
C ALA A 322 4.21 37.64 -101.87
N ALA A 323 4.38 36.34 -102.11
CA ALA A 323 4.11 35.29 -101.12
C ALA A 323 5.01 35.44 -99.87
N LYS A 324 6.33 35.61 -100.05
CA LYS A 324 7.27 35.85 -98.93
C LYS A 324 6.99 37.13 -98.16
N GLY A 325 6.56 38.20 -98.82
CA GLY A 325 6.13 39.43 -98.16
C GLY A 325 4.89 39.21 -97.29
N LEU A 326 3.90 38.47 -97.81
CA LEU A 326 2.70 38.09 -97.07
C LEU A 326 3.00 37.12 -95.91
N THR A 327 3.94 36.18 -96.06
CA THR A 327 4.33 35.28 -94.97
C THR A 327 5.06 36.02 -93.85
N ILE A 328 5.97 36.95 -94.18
CA ILE A 328 6.67 37.79 -93.18
C ILE A 328 5.67 38.68 -92.42
N ASP A 329 4.69 39.28 -93.09
CA ASP A 329 3.66 40.08 -92.40
C ASP A 329 2.74 39.18 -91.55
N ALA A 330 2.38 37.98 -92.02
CA ALA A 330 1.61 37.02 -91.24
C ALA A 330 2.37 36.52 -90.00
N GLU A 331 3.67 36.23 -90.13
CA GLU A 331 4.56 35.85 -89.02
C GLU A 331 4.69 36.99 -88.01
N ARG A 332 4.88 38.23 -88.47
CA ARG A 332 4.92 39.42 -87.61
C ARG A 332 3.61 39.61 -86.83
N ARG A 333 2.46 39.47 -87.49
CA ARG A 333 1.13 39.53 -86.83
C ARG A 333 0.97 38.41 -85.82
N THR A 334 1.44 37.20 -86.15
CA THR A 334 1.41 36.05 -85.25
C THR A 334 2.27 36.30 -84.00
N GLN A 335 3.49 36.81 -84.16
CA GLN A 335 4.37 37.17 -83.03
C GLN A 335 3.75 38.28 -82.17
N LYS A 336 3.17 39.32 -82.79
CA LYS A 336 2.45 40.38 -82.06
C LYS A 336 1.27 39.83 -81.25
N GLU A 337 0.48 38.92 -81.83
CA GLU A 337 -0.63 38.27 -81.14
C GLU A 337 -0.16 37.34 -80.02
N GLN A 338 0.98 36.65 -80.17
CA GLN A 338 1.59 35.88 -79.09
C GLN A 338 2.02 36.76 -77.91
N TYR A 339 2.63 37.93 -78.18
CA TYR A 339 2.96 38.88 -77.12
C TYR A 339 1.71 39.46 -76.44
N ARG A 340 0.65 39.75 -77.21
CA ARG A 340 -0.64 40.18 -76.65
C ARG A 340 -1.24 39.12 -75.73
N ARG A 341 -1.29 37.85 -76.15
CA ARG A 341 -1.80 36.74 -75.30
C ARG A 341 -0.97 36.52 -74.06
N ARG A 342 0.37 36.60 -74.18
CA ARG A 342 1.29 36.54 -73.03
C ARG A 342 0.98 37.65 -72.02
N ARG A 343 0.68 38.86 -72.50
CA ARG A 343 0.28 39.98 -71.64
C ARG A 343 -1.07 39.74 -70.95
N GLU A 344 -2.06 39.19 -71.67
CA GLU A 344 -3.35 38.81 -71.08
C GLU A 344 -3.18 37.74 -69.98
N GLU A 345 -2.28 36.77 -70.20
CA GLU A 345 -1.91 35.80 -69.17
C GLU A 345 -1.25 36.46 -67.96
N TRP A 346 -0.36 37.44 -68.16
CA TRP A 346 0.23 38.20 -67.05
C TRP A 346 -0.80 39.01 -66.29
N ASP A 347 -1.72 39.69 -66.98
CA ASP A 347 -2.83 40.43 -66.37
C ASP A 347 -3.69 39.49 -65.51
N PHE A 348 -4.04 38.31 -66.03
CA PHE A 348 -4.75 37.28 -65.27
C PHE A 348 -3.98 36.81 -64.04
N MET A 349 -2.66 36.56 -64.16
CA MET A 349 -1.82 36.15 -63.03
C MET A 349 -1.68 37.23 -61.95
N ILE A 350 -1.69 38.51 -62.35
CA ILE A 350 -1.74 39.64 -61.41
C ILE A 350 -3.06 39.62 -60.65
N GLU A 351 -4.20 39.58 -61.36
CA GLU A 351 -5.53 39.54 -60.74
C GLU A 351 -5.69 38.35 -59.79
N GLN A 352 -5.25 37.16 -60.20
CA GLN A 352 -5.24 35.97 -59.36
C GLN A 352 -4.36 36.17 -58.10
N ALA A 353 -3.16 36.71 -58.25
CA ALA A 353 -2.29 36.99 -57.12
C ALA A 353 -2.89 38.03 -56.15
N THR A 354 -3.58 39.05 -56.66
CA THR A 354 -4.31 40.03 -55.84
C THR A 354 -5.43 39.37 -55.04
N ALA A 355 -6.22 38.50 -55.66
CA ALA A 355 -7.27 37.76 -54.97
C ALA A 355 -6.70 36.79 -53.91
N GLU A 356 -5.61 36.08 -54.22
CA GLU A 356 -4.93 35.20 -53.26
C GLU A 356 -4.37 35.98 -52.06
N ILE A 357 -3.82 37.18 -52.26
CA ILE A 357 -3.38 38.06 -51.16
C ILE A 357 -4.57 38.41 -50.26
N ALA A 358 -5.72 38.78 -50.82
CA ALA A 358 -6.91 39.12 -50.04
C ALA A 358 -7.42 37.92 -49.21
N VAL A 359 -7.41 36.71 -49.78
CA VAL A 359 -7.78 35.48 -49.04
C VAL A 359 -6.82 35.21 -47.89
N ILE A 360 -5.51 35.32 -48.12
CA ILE A 360 -4.52 35.10 -47.05
C ILE A 360 -4.64 36.18 -45.97
N ASP A 361 -4.94 37.43 -46.33
CA ASP A 361 -5.17 38.51 -45.37
C ASP A 361 -6.38 38.20 -44.45
N GLU A 362 -7.49 37.71 -45.00
CA GLU A 362 -8.63 37.25 -44.19
C GLU A 362 -8.28 36.05 -43.30
N GLN A 363 -7.51 35.08 -43.79
CA GLN A 363 -7.02 33.95 -42.98
C GLN A 363 -6.13 34.42 -41.84
N ILE A 364 -5.30 35.45 -42.05
CA ILE A 364 -4.49 36.06 -40.99
C ILE A 364 -5.38 36.70 -39.93
N GLU A 365 -6.46 37.40 -40.30
CA GLU A 365 -7.42 37.96 -39.33
C GLU A 365 -8.13 36.87 -38.53
N VAL A 366 -8.58 35.79 -39.18
CA VAL A 366 -9.14 34.61 -38.50
C VAL A 366 -8.14 34.06 -37.48
N GLN A 367 -6.87 33.94 -37.87
CA GLN A 367 -5.84 33.43 -36.98
C GLN A 367 -5.54 34.38 -35.81
N LYS A 368 -5.65 35.71 -35.98
CA LYS A 368 -5.56 36.67 -34.87
C LYS A 368 -6.70 36.49 -33.87
N VAL A 369 -7.93 36.26 -34.34
CA VAL A 369 -9.07 35.96 -33.46
C VAL A 369 -8.84 34.64 -32.71
N ALA A 370 -8.30 33.62 -33.36
CA ALA A 370 -7.96 32.35 -32.73
C ALA A 370 -6.91 32.53 -31.62
N ILE A 371 -5.88 33.36 -31.84
CA ILE A 371 -4.89 33.71 -30.80
C ILE A 371 -5.57 34.41 -29.62
N ALA A 372 -6.43 35.41 -29.87
CA ALA A 372 -7.15 36.11 -28.79
C ALA A 372 -8.08 35.18 -27.99
N ALA A 373 -8.70 34.19 -28.63
CA ALA A 373 -9.49 33.15 -27.97
C ALA A 373 -8.62 32.21 -27.12
N ALA A 374 -7.43 31.85 -27.61
CA ALA A 374 -6.45 31.07 -26.85
C ALA A 374 -5.92 31.85 -25.64
N ASP A 375 -5.63 33.15 -25.77
CA ASP A 375 -5.25 34.03 -24.66
C ASP A 375 -6.35 34.08 -23.57
N THR A 376 -7.61 34.15 -23.99
CA THR A 376 -8.75 34.11 -23.05
C THR A 376 -8.85 32.76 -22.34
N SER A 377 -8.56 31.67 -23.05
CA SER A 377 -8.54 30.31 -22.49
C SER A 377 -7.37 30.13 -21.49
N LEU A 378 -6.21 30.74 -21.76
CA LEU A 378 -5.09 30.81 -20.83
C LEU A 378 -5.48 31.58 -19.56
N LEU A 379 -6.12 32.74 -19.68
CA LEU A 379 -6.61 33.51 -18.52
C LEU A 379 -7.59 32.69 -17.68
N GLN A 380 -8.48 31.93 -18.32
CA GLN A 380 -9.38 31.01 -17.61
C GLN A 380 -8.61 29.91 -16.87
N ALA A 381 -7.61 29.28 -17.51
CA ALA A 381 -6.78 28.25 -16.89
C ALA A 381 -5.99 28.79 -15.70
N GLN A 382 -5.42 30.00 -15.81
CA GLN A 382 -4.74 30.69 -14.71
C GLN A 382 -5.69 30.97 -13.54
N LYS A 383 -6.91 31.45 -13.82
CA LYS A 383 -7.91 31.65 -12.76
C LYS A 383 -8.33 30.35 -12.08
N ALA A 384 -8.45 29.26 -12.83
CA ALA A 384 -8.73 27.94 -12.25
C ALA A 384 -7.58 27.45 -11.36
N ARG A 385 -6.33 27.66 -11.77
CA ARG A 385 -5.14 27.38 -10.94
C ARG A 385 -5.15 28.19 -9.64
N ASP A 386 -5.35 29.50 -9.73
CA ASP A 386 -5.39 30.38 -8.55
C ASP A 386 -6.52 29.96 -7.58
N GLN A 387 -7.69 29.55 -8.10
CA GLN A 387 -8.78 29.01 -7.29
C GLN A 387 -8.41 27.67 -6.62
N ALA A 388 -7.73 26.78 -7.34
CA ALA A 388 -7.28 25.51 -6.80
C ALA A 388 -6.27 25.69 -5.66
N GLU A 389 -5.36 26.67 -5.79
CA GLU A 389 -4.39 27.05 -4.77
C GLU A 389 -5.09 27.62 -3.52
N ILE A 390 -6.01 28.57 -3.67
CA ILE A 390 -6.79 29.13 -2.54
C ILE A 390 -7.52 28.03 -1.77
N TYR A 391 -8.13 27.07 -2.47
CA TYR A 391 -8.83 25.96 -1.83
C TYR A 391 -7.86 25.00 -1.12
N TYR A 392 -6.70 24.72 -1.72
CA TYR A 392 -5.65 23.90 -1.08
C TYR A 392 -5.11 24.56 0.19
N ASP A 393 -4.83 25.86 0.16
CA ASP A 393 -4.38 26.63 1.32
C ASP A 393 -5.43 26.60 2.44
N PHE A 394 -6.71 26.74 2.09
CA PHE A 394 -7.79 26.58 3.06
C PHE A 394 -7.77 25.19 3.72
N LEU A 395 -7.60 24.10 2.94
CA LEU A 395 -7.53 22.73 3.49
C LEU A 395 -6.30 22.53 4.40
N LYS A 396 -5.18 23.20 4.12
CA LYS A 396 -3.97 23.17 4.95
C LYS A 396 -4.10 23.99 6.23
N LEU A 397 -4.75 25.15 6.16
CA LEU A 397 -4.86 26.10 7.27
C LEU A 397 -6.07 25.86 8.17
N ARG A 398 -7.09 25.12 7.72
CA ARG A 398 -8.27 24.82 8.54
C ARG A 398 -7.89 24.06 9.81
N ALA A 399 -8.56 24.39 10.93
CA ALA A 399 -8.32 23.74 12.21
C ALA A 399 -8.65 22.22 12.20
N THR A 400 -9.68 21.82 11.44
CA THR A 400 -10.11 20.42 11.30
C THR A 400 -9.33 19.68 10.20
N GLY A 401 -8.01 19.81 10.22
CA GLY A 401 -7.12 19.09 9.30
C GLY A 401 -6.80 17.67 9.78
N PRO A 402 -6.02 16.90 8.99
CA PRO A 402 -5.61 15.54 9.36
C PRO A 402 -4.86 15.48 10.69
N GLY A 403 -4.08 16.52 11.02
CA GLY A 403 -3.32 16.60 12.27
C GLY A 403 -4.20 16.61 13.53
N LEU A 404 -5.33 17.31 13.51
CA LEU A 404 -6.28 17.33 14.63
C LEU A 404 -6.87 15.94 14.87
N TYR A 405 -7.37 15.29 13.82
CA TYR A 405 -7.98 13.97 13.95
C TYR A 405 -6.96 12.89 14.32
N GLN A 406 -5.71 12.99 13.85
CA GLN A 406 -4.63 12.13 14.31
C GLN A 406 -4.35 12.30 15.81
N TRP A 407 -4.32 13.55 16.30
CA TRP A 407 -4.17 13.83 17.72
C TRP A 407 -5.35 13.28 18.54
N LEU A 408 -6.60 13.57 18.15
CA LEU A 408 -7.81 13.05 18.79
C LEU A 408 -7.82 11.53 18.83
N LEU A 409 -7.47 10.88 17.71
CA LEU A 409 -7.36 9.44 17.61
C LEU A 409 -6.34 8.87 18.61
N SER A 410 -5.15 9.48 18.72
CA SER A 410 -4.12 9.04 19.68
C SER A 410 -4.60 9.11 21.14
N GLN A 411 -5.30 10.19 21.50
CA GLN A 411 -5.81 10.39 22.86
C GLN A 411 -6.93 9.40 23.15
N MET A 412 -7.89 9.28 22.23
CA MET A 412 -9.03 8.38 22.40
C MET A 412 -8.67 6.91 22.35
N SER A 413 -7.70 6.50 21.52
CA SER A 413 -7.21 5.12 21.51
C SER A 413 -6.59 4.73 22.86
N THR A 414 -5.90 5.66 23.53
CA THR A 414 -5.33 5.43 24.86
C THR A 414 -6.44 5.29 25.91
N LEU A 415 -7.42 6.19 25.90
CA LEU A 415 -8.57 6.14 26.81
C LEU A 415 -9.42 4.88 26.58
N TYR A 416 -9.63 4.49 25.33
CA TYR A 416 -10.38 3.30 24.95
C TYR A 416 -9.73 2.03 25.50
N PHE A 417 -8.41 1.91 25.35
CA PHE A 417 -7.66 0.77 25.88
C PHE A 417 -7.72 0.68 27.42
N GLN A 418 -7.53 1.81 28.12
CA GLN A 418 -7.62 1.84 29.58
C GLN A 418 -9.05 1.55 30.07
N ALA A 419 -10.06 2.07 29.37
CA ALA A 419 -11.46 1.78 29.66
C ALA A 419 -11.78 0.30 29.45
N TYR A 420 -11.22 -0.32 28.40
CA TYR A 420 -11.38 -1.75 28.16
C TYR A 420 -10.86 -2.59 29.32
N ASP A 421 -9.64 -2.32 29.83
CA ASP A 421 -9.08 -3.06 30.96
C ASP A 421 -9.96 -2.95 32.22
N ALA A 422 -10.44 -1.74 32.52
CA ALA A 422 -11.34 -1.50 33.65
C ALA A 422 -12.68 -2.25 33.47
N VAL A 423 -13.30 -2.14 32.30
CA VAL A 423 -14.59 -2.77 32.00
C VAL A 423 -14.48 -4.29 31.97
N LEU A 424 -13.41 -4.84 31.41
CA LEU A 424 -13.13 -6.27 31.40
C LEU A 424 -13.01 -6.79 32.84
N SER A 425 -12.30 -6.09 33.72
CA SER A 425 -12.18 -6.46 35.13
C SER A 425 -13.55 -6.49 35.83
N MET A 426 -14.44 -5.54 35.51
CA MET A 426 -15.81 -5.51 36.04
C MET A 426 -16.67 -6.66 35.49
N CYS A 427 -16.51 -7.00 34.21
CA CYS A 427 -17.19 -8.14 33.58
C CYS A 427 -16.76 -9.47 34.23
N LEU A 428 -15.45 -9.68 34.42
CA LEU A 428 -14.91 -10.87 35.07
C LEU A 428 -15.31 -10.95 36.55
N ALA A 429 -15.34 -9.83 37.27
CA ALA A 429 -15.84 -9.81 38.65
C ALA A 429 -17.34 -10.13 38.72
N THR A 430 -18.14 -9.64 37.76
CA THR A 430 -19.58 -9.96 37.69
C THR A 430 -19.81 -11.42 37.36
N GLU A 431 -19.03 -11.98 36.45
CA GLU A 431 -19.01 -13.42 36.16
C GLU A 431 -18.62 -14.23 37.40
N ALA A 432 -17.59 -13.81 38.15
CA ALA A 432 -17.23 -14.45 39.42
C ALA A 432 -18.37 -14.39 40.46
N GLY A 433 -19.07 -13.26 40.55
CA GLY A 433 -20.25 -13.11 41.40
C GLY A 433 -21.40 -14.04 40.97
N TRP A 434 -21.63 -14.17 39.66
CA TRP A 434 -22.60 -15.11 39.11
C TRP A 434 -22.25 -16.57 39.45
N GLN A 435 -20.98 -16.96 39.27
CA GLN A 435 -20.49 -18.30 39.59
C GLN A 435 -20.59 -18.58 41.09
N TYR A 436 -20.32 -17.57 41.92
CA TYR A 436 -20.42 -17.63 43.37
C TYR A 436 -21.85 -17.87 43.86
N GLU A 437 -22.83 -17.13 43.33
CA GLU A 437 -24.25 -17.30 43.69
C GLU A 437 -24.81 -18.64 43.20
N LEU A 438 -24.53 -19.02 41.94
CA LEU A 438 -25.07 -20.25 41.36
C LEU A 438 -24.33 -21.53 41.78
N GLY A 439 -23.10 -21.43 42.29
CA GLY A 439 -22.27 -22.60 42.59
C GLY A 439 -21.82 -23.36 41.33
N ASP A 440 -21.76 -22.68 40.19
CA ASP A 440 -21.30 -23.25 38.91
C ASP A 440 -20.04 -22.50 38.47
N HIS A 441 -18.88 -23.14 38.60
CA HIS A 441 -17.58 -22.57 38.21
C HIS A 441 -17.10 -23.07 36.84
N ASP A 442 -17.84 -23.98 36.21
CA ASP A 442 -17.47 -24.56 34.91
C ASP A 442 -17.89 -23.63 33.76
N THR A 443 -19.02 -22.94 33.91
CA THR A 443 -19.55 -22.08 32.85
C THR A 443 -18.91 -20.69 32.83
N ARG A 444 -18.54 -20.27 31.61
CA ARG A 444 -17.96 -18.95 31.33
C ARG A 444 -18.70 -18.27 30.19
N PHE A 445 -18.90 -16.96 30.32
CA PHE A 445 -19.65 -16.13 29.38
C PHE A 445 -18.78 -15.09 28.70
N ILE A 446 -17.74 -14.60 29.38
CA ILE A 446 -16.90 -13.52 28.86
C ILE A 446 -15.85 -14.09 27.89
N PRO A 447 -15.81 -13.62 26.62
CA PRO A 447 -14.83 -14.11 25.65
C PRO A 447 -13.41 -13.68 26.02
N HIS A 448 -12.44 -14.59 25.81
CA HIS A 448 -11.02 -14.35 26.12
C HIS A 448 -10.33 -13.51 25.03
N ASP A 449 -10.93 -13.43 23.85
CA ASP A 449 -10.45 -12.78 22.63
C ASP A 449 -11.27 -11.53 22.29
N ALA A 450 -11.94 -10.92 23.28
CA ALA A 450 -12.76 -9.72 23.06
C ALA A 450 -11.94 -8.59 22.43
N TRP A 451 -10.66 -8.45 22.80
CA TRP A 451 -9.75 -7.47 22.24
C TRP A 451 -8.82 -8.08 21.19
N ALA A 452 -8.89 -7.56 19.96
CA ALA A 452 -8.03 -7.96 18.86
C ALA A 452 -7.10 -6.80 18.43
N ASP A 453 -5.80 -6.95 18.63
CA ASP A 453 -4.80 -5.92 18.34
C ASP A 453 -4.75 -5.55 16.84
N ASN A 454 -4.92 -6.54 15.97
CA ASN A 454 -4.95 -6.34 14.51
C ASN A 454 -6.10 -5.46 14.01
N ARG A 455 -7.14 -5.28 14.83
CA ARG A 455 -8.31 -4.43 14.55
C ARG A 455 -8.45 -3.30 15.57
N GLN A 456 -7.36 -2.94 16.27
CA GLN A 456 -7.32 -1.87 17.27
C GLN A 456 -8.37 -2.04 18.38
N GLY A 457 -8.75 -3.29 18.68
CA GLY A 457 -9.76 -3.59 19.69
C GLY A 457 -11.18 -3.16 19.32
N LEU A 458 -11.46 -2.77 18.06
CA LEU A 458 -12.81 -2.45 17.61
C LEU A 458 -13.72 -3.68 17.77
N ASN A 459 -14.98 -3.44 18.15
CA ASN A 459 -16.01 -4.44 18.50
C ASN A 459 -15.82 -5.18 19.85
N ALA A 460 -14.83 -4.80 20.66
CA ALA A 460 -14.61 -5.45 21.97
C ALA A 460 -15.79 -5.23 22.92
N GLY A 461 -16.38 -4.02 22.92
CA GLY A 461 -17.53 -3.70 23.77
C GLY A 461 -18.77 -4.54 23.44
N GLU A 462 -19.05 -4.75 22.15
CA GLU A 462 -20.16 -5.54 21.66
C GLU A 462 -20.00 -7.02 22.03
N ALA A 463 -18.79 -7.56 21.93
CA ALA A 463 -18.46 -8.92 22.36
C ALA A 463 -18.70 -9.10 23.87
N LEU A 464 -18.25 -8.15 24.70
CA LEU A 464 -18.50 -8.16 26.14
C LEU A 464 -19.99 -8.02 26.46
N LYS A 465 -20.72 -7.13 25.77
CA LYS A 465 -22.17 -6.93 25.97
C LYS A 465 -22.93 -8.22 25.68
N LEU A 466 -22.60 -8.92 24.60
CA LEU A 466 -23.20 -10.21 24.27
C LEU A 466 -22.93 -11.25 25.36
N GLY A 467 -21.71 -11.29 25.91
CA GLY A 467 -21.35 -12.13 27.05
C GLY A 467 -22.25 -11.83 28.26
N LEU A 468 -22.44 -10.55 28.61
CA LEU A 468 -23.31 -10.14 29.71
C LEU A 468 -24.79 -10.53 29.50
N LEU A 469 -25.32 -10.38 28.28
CA LEU A 469 -26.70 -10.76 27.97
C LEU A 469 -26.91 -12.28 28.07
N ARG A 470 -25.92 -13.07 27.64
CA ARG A 470 -25.95 -14.53 27.81
C ARG A 470 -25.90 -14.92 29.28
N MET A 471 -25.08 -14.24 30.07
CA MET A 471 -24.97 -14.45 31.51
C MET A 471 -26.28 -14.09 32.23
N GLU A 472 -26.92 -12.97 31.88
CA GLU A 472 -28.21 -12.55 32.42
C GLU A 472 -29.31 -13.57 32.10
N SER A 473 -29.40 -14.00 30.84
CA SER A 473 -30.35 -15.04 30.43
C SER A 473 -30.11 -16.36 31.18
N ALA A 474 -28.85 -16.77 31.34
CA ALA A 474 -28.50 -17.96 32.11
C ALA A 474 -28.87 -17.82 33.58
N PHE A 475 -28.65 -16.64 34.19
CA PHE A 475 -29.06 -16.36 35.57
C PHE A 475 -30.57 -16.51 35.75
N LEU A 476 -31.37 -15.87 34.89
CA LEU A 476 -32.83 -15.90 34.99
C LEU A 476 -33.41 -17.31 34.84
N ASN A 477 -32.76 -18.18 34.05
CA ASN A 477 -33.23 -19.55 33.81
C ASN A 477 -32.73 -20.55 34.86
N ARG A 478 -31.54 -20.35 35.43
CA ARG A 478 -30.90 -21.33 36.34
C ARG A 478 -30.99 -20.96 37.81
N HIS A 479 -31.23 -19.69 38.14
CA HIS A 479 -31.36 -19.23 39.52
C HIS A 479 -32.76 -19.57 40.07
N GLU A 480 -32.97 -20.86 40.35
CA GLU A 480 -34.15 -21.37 41.03
C GLU A 480 -34.03 -21.26 42.56
N ARG A 481 -35.15 -21.42 43.26
CA ARG A 481 -35.17 -21.37 44.71
C ARG A 481 -34.59 -22.65 45.30
N ARG A 482 -33.58 -22.52 46.16
CA ARG A 482 -32.95 -23.63 46.89
C ARG A 482 -33.64 -23.89 48.23
N LEU A 483 -33.31 -25.00 48.88
CA LEU A 483 -33.84 -25.34 50.19
C LEU A 483 -33.22 -24.42 51.25
N GLU A 484 -34.04 -23.61 51.89
CA GLU A 484 -33.64 -22.73 53.00
C GLU A 484 -33.76 -23.50 54.32
N LEU A 485 -32.62 -23.73 54.99
CA LEU A 485 -32.54 -24.53 56.22
C LEU A 485 -31.88 -23.71 57.33
N THR A 486 -32.31 -23.95 58.57
CA THR A 486 -31.72 -23.36 59.77
C THR A 486 -31.29 -24.49 60.70
N LYS A 487 -30.01 -24.49 61.09
CA LYS A 487 -29.47 -25.43 62.07
C LYS A 487 -29.00 -24.66 63.30
N THR A 488 -29.58 -24.98 64.45
CA THR A 488 -29.18 -24.42 65.74
C THR A 488 -28.19 -25.36 66.40
N LEU A 489 -27.02 -24.84 66.76
CA LEU A 489 -25.92 -25.60 67.34
C LEU A 489 -25.56 -25.00 68.70
N SER A 490 -25.50 -25.85 69.71
CA SER A 490 -24.96 -25.51 71.03
C SER A 490 -23.46 -25.80 71.03
N LEU A 491 -22.60 -24.81 71.28
CA LEU A 491 -21.15 -25.04 71.36
C LEU A 491 -20.81 -25.95 72.54
N LYS A 492 -21.58 -25.89 73.64
CA LYS A 492 -21.46 -26.86 74.74
C LYS A 492 -21.69 -28.29 74.29
N SER A 493 -22.61 -28.51 73.37
CA SER A 493 -22.87 -29.84 72.81
C SER A 493 -21.84 -30.29 71.79
N LEU A 494 -21.28 -29.34 71.02
CA LEU A 494 -20.29 -29.60 69.98
C LEU A 494 -18.89 -29.87 70.56
N LEU A 495 -18.56 -29.23 71.68
CA LEU A 495 -17.25 -29.27 72.34
C LEU A 495 -17.26 -30.13 73.63
N LYS A 496 -18.11 -31.17 73.69
CA LYS A 496 -18.21 -32.05 74.87
C LYS A 496 -16.90 -32.78 75.18
N ASP A 497 -16.19 -33.19 74.14
CA ASP A 497 -14.91 -33.90 74.23
C ASP A 497 -13.72 -32.96 74.02
N TYR A 498 -13.92 -31.65 74.20
CA TYR A 498 -12.85 -30.67 74.00
C TYR A 498 -11.73 -30.87 75.02
N ASP A 499 -10.52 -31.02 74.50
CA ASP A 499 -9.29 -31.10 75.26
C ASP A 499 -8.32 -30.01 74.74
N PRO A 500 -7.99 -28.99 75.55
CA PRO A 500 -7.08 -27.92 75.15
C PRO A 500 -5.64 -28.41 74.88
N ASN A 501 -5.26 -29.59 75.40
CA ASN A 501 -3.92 -30.17 75.25
C ASN A 501 -3.82 -31.23 74.16
N ALA A 502 -4.89 -31.51 73.40
CA ALA A 502 -4.90 -32.55 72.37
C ALA A 502 -3.83 -32.39 71.27
N ALA A 503 -3.24 -31.21 71.12
CA ALA A 503 -2.19 -30.90 70.15
C ALA A 503 -0.75 -30.98 70.70
N LEU A 504 -0.56 -31.20 72.00
CA LEU A 504 0.75 -31.24 72.66
C LEU A 504 1.06 -32.67 73.10
N ASP A 505 2.22 -33.21 72.71
CA ASP A 505 2.65 -34.61 72.97
C ASP A 505 2.74 -35.02 74.46
N ASN A 506 2.47 -34.11 75.40
CA ASN A 506 2.43 -34.36 76.85
C ASN A 506 1.02 -34.05 77.41
N ALA A 507 0.03 -34.86 77.05
CA ALA A 507 -1.32 -34.76 77.59
C ALA A 507 -1.35 -35.17 79.08
N THR A 508 -1.38 -34.20 79.99
CA THR A 508 -1.88 -34.43 81.36
C THR A 508 -3.40 -34.58 81.30
N LEU A 509 -3.96 -35.45 82.15
CA LEU A 509 -5.42 -35.61 82.36
C LEU A 509 -6.00 -34.29 82.90
N GLY A 510 -6.25 -33.34 82.01
CA GLY A 510 -6.91 -32.08 82.29
C GLY A 510 -8.42 -32.24 82.37
N VAL A 511 -9.08 -31.19 82.87
CA VAL A 511 -10.54 -31.05 82.80
C VAL A 511 -10.93 -31.12 81.32
N THR A 512 -11.90 -31.96 80.96
CA THR A 512 -12.42 -32.09 79.60
C THR A 512 -13.83 -31.52 79.50
N GLY A 513 -14.21 -31.02 78.32
CA GLY A 513 -15.54 -30.49 78.04
C GLY A 513 -15.74 -29.02 78.38
N TRP A 514 -16.98 -28.62 78.72
CA TRP A 514 -17.37 -27.20 78.80
C TRP A 514 -16.60 -26.37 79.83
N ALA A 515 -16.18 -26.96 80.94
CA ALA A 515 -15.37 -26.27 81.93
C ALA A 515 -13.99 -25.87 81.36
N ALA A 516 -13.37 -26.76 80.58
CA ALA A 516 -12.10 -26.49 79.90
C ALA A 516 -12.25 -25.42 78.80
N VAL A 517 -13.40 -25.38 78.13
CA VAL A 517 -13.76 -24.33 77.18
C VAL A 517 -13.82 -22.95 77.87
N LEU A 518 -14.44 -22.87 79.07
CA LEU A 518 -14.48 -21.63 79.84
C LEU A 518 -13.09 -21.21 80.32
N ASP A 519 -12.26 -22.16 80.80
CA ASP A 519 -10.87 -21.87 81.21
C ASP A 519 -10.04 -21.34 80.02
N GLN A 520 -10.17 -21.96 78.84
CA GLN A 520 -9.52 -21.50 77.61
C GLN A 520 -9.95 -20.07 77.23
N LEU A 521 -11.25 -19.76 77.32
CA LEU A 521 -11.77 -18.41 77.05
C LEU A 521 -11.27 -17.38 78.07
N LYS A 522 -11.12 -17.75 79.35
CA LYS A 522 -10.60 -16.87 80.40
C LYS A 522 -9.11 -16.59 80.24
N GLU A 523 -8.32 -17.59 79.89
CA GLU A 523 -6.85 -17.51 79.79
C GLU A 523 -6.34 -16.95 78.45
N HIS A 524 -6.97 -17.32 77.34
CA HIS A 524 -6.49 -16.98 76.00
C HIS A 524 -7.46 -16.10 75.21
N GLY A 525 -8.74 -16.04 75.61
CA GLY A 525 -9.77 -15.24 74.94
C GLY A 525 -10.23 -15.77 73.58
N GLU A 526 -9.73 -16.91 73.11
CA GLU A 526 -10.04 -17.44 71.79
C GLU A 526 -10.44 -18.91 71.85
N ILE A 527 -11.45 -19.27 71.06
CA ILE A 527 -11.87 -20.65 70.88
C ILE A 527 -12.13 -20.98 69.41
N SER A 528 -11.63 -22.13 68.97
CA SER A 528 -11.87 -22.63 67.63
C SER A 528 -12.85 -23.81 67.65
N PHE A 529 -13.74 -23.85 66.67
CA PHE A 529 -14.68 -24.95 66.49
C PHE A 529 -14.90 -25.23 65.00
N GLN A 530 -15.32 -26.46 64.69
CA GLN A 530 -15.53 -26.92 63.33
C GLN A 530 -16.97 -27.38 63.14
N LEU A 531 -17.55 -26.98 62.00
CA LEU A 531 -18.84 -27.46 61.51
C LEU A 531 -18.56 -28.53 60.46
N ASN A 532 -18.60 -29.79 60.89
CA ASN A 532 -18.29 -30.94 60.04
C ASN A 532 -19.45 -31.28 59.10
N SER A 533 -19.17 -32.00 58.02
CA SER A 533 -20.22 -32.45 57.09
C SER A 533 -21.24 -33.36 57.77
N SER A 534 -20.76 -34.26 58.64
CA SER A 534 -21.57 -35.18 59.43
C SER A 534 -22.71 -34.50 60.20
N LEU A 535 -22.48 -33.30 60.74
CA LEU A 535 -23.50 -32.52 61.43
C LEU A 535 -24.70 -32.25 60.53
N PHE A 536 -24.47 -31.88 59.26
CA PHE A 536 -25.54 -31.58 58.32
C PHE A 536 -26.12 -32.85 57.67
N ASP A 537 -25.29 -33.85 57.44
CA ASP A 537 -25.70 -35.14 56.86
C ASP A 537 -26.59 -35.95 57.81
N LYS A 538 -26.44 -35.82 59.14
CA LYS A 538 -27.34 -36.41 60.15
C LYS A 538 -28.79 -35.91 60.03
N ASP A 539 -28.99 -34.64 59.66
CA ASP A 539 -30.34 -34.08 59.50
C ASP A 539 -30.91 -34.47 58.13
N TYR A 540 -30.09 -34.32 57.09
CA TYR A 540 -30.49 -34.51 55.69
C TYR A 540 -29.36 -35.20 54.90
N PRO A 541 -29.37 -36.54 54.81
CA PRO A 541 -28.39 -37.27 54.03
C PRO A 541 -28.62 -37.01 52.53
N GLY A 542 -27.55 -36.66 51.81
CA GLY A 542 -27.60 -36.44 50.36
C GLY A 542 -27.80 -35.00 49.89
N HIS A 543 -27.86 -34.02 50.81
CA HIS A 543 -27.80 -32.60 50.44
C HIS A 543 -26.37 -32.19 50.05
N TYR A 544 -26.23 -31.48 48.93
CA TYR A 544 -24.97 -30.90 48.47
C TYR A 544 -25.13 -29.39 48.21
N LEU A 545 -24.05 -28.72 47.80
CA LEU A 545 -24.00 -27.26 47.58
C LEU A 545 -24.53 -26.48 48.79
N ARG A 546 -24.00 -26.81 49.98
CA ARG A 546 -24.40 -26.16 51.24
C ARG A 546 -23.71 -24.80 51.37
N GLN A 547 -24.44 -23.72 51.10
CA GLN A 547 -23.93 -22.35 51.18
C GLN A 547 -24.61 -21.58 52.31
N LEU A 548 -23.85 -20.85 53.11
CA LEU A 548 -24.38 -20.03 54.19
C LEU A 548 -25.15 -18.83 53.65
N VAL A 549 -26.23 -18.46 54.33
CA VAL A 549 -26.96 -17.20 54.12
C VAL A 549 -26.58 -16.20 55.21
N GLY A 550 -26.41 -16.70 56.44
CA GLY A 550 -25.98 -15.90 57.57
C GLY A 550 -25.78 -16.78 58.80
N VAL A 551 -24.95 -16.30 59.71
CA VAL A 551 -24.68 -16.95 61.00
C VAL A 551 -24.95 -15.93 62.09
N SER A 552 -25.77 -16.31 63.07
CA SER A 552 -25.95 -15.51 64.28
C SER A 552 -25.51 -16.25 65.52
N LEU A 553 -25.10 -15.47 66.52
CA LEU A 553 -24.72 -15.98 67.83
C LEU A 553 -25.67 -15.43 68.89
N SER A 554 -26.04 -16.30 69.83
CA SER A 554 -26.75 -15.93 71.04
C SER A 554 -25.96 -16.41 72.26
N PHE A 555 -25.71 -15.50 73.19
CA PHE A 555 -25.00 -15.70 74.44
C PHE A 555 -26.01 -15.64 75.59
N PRO A 556 -26.49 -16.80 76.09
CA PRO A 556 -27.28 -16.86 77.32
C PRO A 556 -26.41 -16.50 78.55
N VAL A 557 -26.24 -15.20 78.76
CA VAL A 557 -25.45 -14.54 79.81
C VAL A 557 -26.31 -13.51 80.55
N VAL A 558 -25.98 -13.24 81.81
CA VAL A 558 -26.60 -12.16 82.58
C VAL A 558 -25.81 -10.88 82.34
N LEU A 559 -26.34 -10.00 81.48
CA LEU A 559 -25.74 -8.69 81.20
C LEU A 559 -26.27 -7.62 82.16
N GLY A 560 -25.39 -6.70 82.57
CA GLY A 560 -25.76 -5.51 83.31
C GLY A 560 -26.51 -4.47 82.46
N PRO A 561 -27.11 -3.43 83.08
CA PRO A 561 -27.77 -2.37 82.34
C PRO A 561 -26.78 -1.64 81.41
N TYR A 562 -27.11 -1.56 80.11
CA TYR A 562 -26.27 -0.93 79.08
C TYR A 562 -24.86 -1.54 78.95
N GLN A 563 -24.73 -2.85 79.23
CA GLN A 563 -23.50 -3.60 79.01
C GLN A 563 -23.57 -4.36 77.69
N ASP A 564 -22.62 -4.08 76.80
CA ASP A 564 -22.48 -4.78 75.53
C ASP A 564 -21.55 -5.99 75.67
N ILE A 565 -21.73 -6.99 74.79
CA ILE A 565 -20.77 -8.07 74.62
C ILE A 565 -19.69 -7.59 73.63
N HIS A 566 -18.43 -7.92 73.85
CA HIS A 566 -17.39 -7.71 72.83
C HIS A 566 -16.86 -9.07 72.39
N ALA A 567 -17.29 -9.52 71.23
CA ALA A 567 -16.78 -10.74 70.61
C ALA A 567 -16.63 -10.53 69.10
N THR A 568 -15.68 -11.24 68.51
CA THR A 568 -15.49 -11.31 67.06
C THR A 568 -15.57 -12.75 66.61
N LEU A 569 -16.35 -12.99 65.56
CA LEU A 569 -16.43 -14.31 64.93
C LEU A 569 -15.70 -14.24 63.59
N ILE A 570 -14.74 -15.13 63.39
CA ILE A 570 -13.90 -15.22 62.19
C ILE A 570 -14.12 -16.59 61.55
N GLN A 571 -14.38 -16.61 60.24
CA GLN A 571 -14.40 -17.84 59.46
C GLN A 571 -12.99 -18.15 58.93
N ALA A 572 -12.32 -19.14 59.53
CA ALA A 572 -10.96 -19.52 59.18
C ALA A 572 -10.89 -20.39 57.93
N ARG A 573 -11.83 -21.34 57.79
CA ARG A 573 -11.94 -22.22 56.62
C ARG A 573 -13.41 -22.42 56.25
N SER A 574 -13.72 -22.49 54.97
CA SER A 574 -15.01 -22.94 54.45
C SER A 574 -14.81 -23.84 53.25
N SER A 575 -15.74 -24.77 53.07
CA SER A 575 -15.72 -25.74 51.98
C SER A 575 -17.13 -26.00 51.47
N THR A 576 -17.28 -25.99 50.14
CA THR A 576 -18.55 -26.23 49.46
C THR A 576 -18.38 -27.31 48.41
N LEU A 577 -19.25 -28.32 48.41
CA LEU A 577 -19.32 -29.36 47.38
C LEU A 577 -20.29 -28.95 46.27
N LEU A 578 -19.79 -28.73 45.05
CA LEU A 578 -20.59 -28.17 43.94
C LEU A 578 -21.48 -29.19 43.24
N LYS A 579 -21.06 -30.47 43.18
CA LYS A 579 -21.77 -31.54 42.48
C LYS A 579 -22.08 -32.69 43.44
N PRO A 580 -23.18 -33.44 43.22
CA PRO A 580 -23.54 -34.57 44.06
C PRO A 580 -22.57 -35.74 43.80
N SER A 581 -21.44 -35.79 44.52
CA SER A 581 -20.44 -36.84 44.40
C SER A 581 -20.05 -37.44 45.74
N LEU A 582 -20.06 -38.78 45.82
CA LEU A 582 -19.69 -39.51 47.04
C LEU A 582 -18.22 -39.28 47.42
N GLY A 583 -17.30 -39.29 46.44
CA GLY A 583 -15.88 -39.04 46.68
C GLY A 583 -15.58 -37.63 47.21
N GLY A 584 -16.45 -36.66 46.90
CA GLY A 584 -16.39 -35.30 47.46
C GLY A 584 -16.84 -35.26 48.92
N VAL A 585 -17.95 -35.93 49.25
CA VAL A 585 -18.43 -36.08 50.63
C VAL A 585 -17.39 -36.82 51.48
N ALA A 586 -16.88 -37.96 51.01
CA ALA A 586 -15.84 -38.72 51.71
C ALA A 586 -14.58 -37.90 51.96
N SER A 587 -14.22 -36.99 51.06
CA SER A 587 -13.10 -36.05 51.26
C SER A 587 -13.35 -35.07 52.41
N LEU A 588 -14.59 -34.60 52.59
CA LEU A 588 -14.96 -33.74 53.73
C LEU A 588 -14.92 -34.50 55.06
N TYR A 589 -15.38 -35.75 55.07
CA TYR A 589 -15.30 -36.62 56.25
C TYR A 589 -13.84 -36.96 56.61
N ARG A 590 -12.98 -37.17 55.62
CA ARG A 590 -11.55 -37.40 55.85
C ARG A 590 -10.87 -36.18 56.46
N ASP A 591 -11.18 -34.98 55.96
CA ASP A 591 -10.63 -33.73 56.50
C ASP A 591 -11.06 -33.50 57.96
N ALA A 592 -12.20 -34.05 58.39
CA ALA A 592 -12.71 -34.00 59.76
C ALA A 592 -12.24 -35.19 60.64
N ASN A 593 -11.41 -36.09 60.13
CA ASN A 593 -11.03 -37.36 60.78
C ASN A 593 -12.24 -38.26 61.17
N GLU A 594 -13.32 -38.18 60.39
CA GLU A 594 -14.58 -38.93 60.59
C GLU A 594 -14.76 -40.08 59.60
N LEU A 595 -13.78 -40.32 58.73
CA LEU A 595 -13.79 -41.42 57.77
C LEU A 595 -13.05 -42.64 58.33
N ALA A 596 -13.61 -43.84 58.13
CA ALA A 596 -12.94 -45.09 58.51
C ALA A 596 -11.58 -45.23 57.81
N VAL A 597 -10.55 -45.65 58.55
CA VAL A 597 -9.17 -45.77 58.07
C VAL A 597 -9.05 -46.72 56.86
N ASP A 598 -9.93 -47.74 56.79
CA ASP A 598 -9.96 -48.77 55.74
C ASP A 598 -11.13 -48.61 54.74
N SER A 599 -11.62 -47.39 54.50
CA SER A 599 -12.72 -47.18 53.54
C SER A 599 -12.28 -47.36 52.08
N ASP A 600 -12.98 -48.20 51.31
CA ASP A 600 -12.75 -48.42 49.85
C ASP A 600 -13.25 -47.27 48.94
N ILE A 601 -13.62 -46.11 49.49
CA ILE A 601 -14.20 -44.99 48.74
C ILE A 601 -13.09 -44.17 48.07
N GLU A 602 -13.15 -44.01 46.74
CA GLU A 602 -12.24 -43.13 46.01
C GLU A 602 -12.52 -41.65 46.33
N LEU A 603 -11.49 -40.94 46.75
CA LEU A 603 -11.57 -39.53 47.14
C LEU A 603 -11.47 -38.63 45.90
N ASP A 604 -12.48 -37.77 45.71
CA ASP A 604 -12.52 -36.82 44.60
C ASP A 604 -12.71 -35.39 45.11
N ARG A 605 -11.66 -34.58 45.00
CA ARG A 605 -11.64 -33.17 45.43
C ARG A 605 -11.95 -32.18 44.31
N ARG A 606 -12.23 -32.62 43.08
CA ARG A 606 -12.39 -31.72 41.92
C ARG A 606 -13.54 -30.73 42.05
N TYR A 607 -14.61 -31.13 42.72
CA TYR A 607 -15.82 -30.31 42.90
C TYR A 607 -15.88 -29.63 44.28
N LEU A 608 -14.78 -29.63 45.03
CA LEU A 608 -14.66 -28.94 46.31
C LEU A 608 -14.05 -27.56 46.10
N VAL A 609 -14.79 -26.52 46.50
CA VAL A 609 -14.30 -25.15 46.54
C VAL A 609 -13.98 -24.81 47.99
N PHE A 610 -12.75 -24.36 48.22
CA PHE A 610 -12.30 -23.90 49.53
C PHE A 610 -12.17 -22.40 49.56
N ASN A 611 -12.62 -21.78 50.65
CA ASN A 611 -12.40 -20.37 50.95
C ASN A 611 -12.67 -19.43 49.75
N PRO A 612 -13.89 -19.43 49.20
CA PRO A 612 -14.21 -18.52 48.10
C PRO A 612 -13.99 -17.05 48.50
N ARG A 613 -14.22 -16.72 49.78
CA ARG A 613 -13.86 -15.43 50.38
C ARG A 613 -13.05 -15.69 51.65
N LEU A 614 -11.81 -15.21 51.68
CA LEU A 614 -10.87 -15.45 52.78
C LEU A 614 -11.19 -14.58 54.00
N SER A 615 -11.05 -15.17 55.19
CA SER A 615 -10.98 -14.47 56.49
C SER A 615 -12.06 -13.42 56.72
N GLN A 616 -13.33 -13.80 56.49
CA GLN A 616 -14.45 -12.93 56.85
C GLN A 616 -14.59 -12.87 58.37
N GLN A 617 -15.01 -11.71 58.88
CA GLN A 617 -15.19 -11.49 60.31
C GLN A 617 -16.39 -10.59 60.58
N VAL A 618 -17.02 -10.80 61.73
CA VAL A 618 -18.08 -9.94 62.28
C VAL A 618 -17.78 -9.58 63.72
N GLY A 619 -18.22 -8.39 64.15
CA GLY A 619 -18.24 -7.98 65.55
C GLY A 619 -19.63 -8.18 66.13
N LEU A 620 -19.71 -8.74 67.33
CA LEU A 620 -20.94 -9.04 68.06
C LEU A 620 -21.05 -8.06 69.23
N SER A 621 -22.25 -7.54 69.48
CA SER A 621 -22.51 -6.50 70.49
C SER A 621 -23.79 -6.74 71.29
N SER A 622 -24.88 -7.16 70.63
CA SER A 622 -26.19 -7.32 71.29
C SER A 622 -26.31 -8.62 72.08
N GLY A 623 -25.56 -9.65 71.70
CA GLY A 623 -25.53 -10.92 72.41
C GLY A 623 -26.73 -11.84 72.22
N LEU A 624 -27.78 -11.44 71.50
CA LEU A 624 -28.97 -12.25 71.23
C LEU A 624 -29.30 -12.20 69.73
N ASP A 625 -29.33 -13.36 69.06
CA ASP A 625 -29.52 -13.51 67.60
C ASP A 625 -28.72 -12.46 66.79
N ASP A 626 -27.46 -12.25 67.16
CA ASP A 626 -26.62 -11.18 66.63
C ASP A 626 -25.86 -11.66 65.38
N TYR A 627 -26.08 -10.99 64.25
CA TYR A 627 -25.43 -11.24 62.95
C TYR A 627 -24.21 -10.32 62.71
N GLY A 628 -23.89 -9.43 63.65
CA GLY A 628 -22.87 -8.39 63.50
C GLY A 628 -23.24 -7.29 62.51
N LEU A 629 -24.54 -7.05 62.34
CA LEU A 629 -25.12 -5.97 61.55
C LEU A 629 -26.11 -5.19 62.42
N PHE A 630 -26.24 -3.89 62.17
CA PHE A 630 -27.24 -3.07 62.89
C PHE A 630 -28.68 -3.48 62.57
N THR A 631 -28.95 -3.80 61.30
CA THR A 631 -30.25 -4.25 60.81
C THR A 631 -30.04 -5.37 59.80
N LEU A 632 -30.64 -6.54 60.04
CA LEU A 632 -30.61 -7.64 59.09
C LEU A 632 -31.58 -7.34 57.93
N ASN A 633 -31.04 -7.04 56.75
CA ASN A 633 -31.82 -6.80 55.55
C ASN A 633 -31.41 -7.79 54.45
N PHE A 634 -32.32 -8.72 54.11
CA PHE A 634 -32.07 -9.69 53.05
C PHE A 634 -32.15 -9.08 51.64
N ASP A 635 -32.72 -7.88 51.49
CA ASP A 635 -32.82 -7.15 50.22
C ASP A 635 -31.62 -6.22 49.96
N ASP A 636 -30.57 -6.28 50.78
CA ASP A 636 -29.34 -5.50 50.54
C ASP A 636 -28.71 -5.87 49.18
N GLU A 637 -28.13 -4.87 48.52
CA GLU A 637 -27.33 -5.05 47.30
C GLU A 637 -26.01 -5.76 47.61
N ARG A 638 -25.52 -5.68 48.85
CA ARG A 638 -24.29 -6.32 49.31
C ARG A 638 -24.56 -7.72 49.86
N TYR A 639 -23.54 -8.57 49.77
CA TYR A 639 -23.57 -9.84 50.49
C TYR A 639 -23.53 -9.60 52.01
N LEU A 640 -24.36 -10.33 52.74
CA LEU A 640 -24.31 -10.44 54.18
C LEU A 640 -22.98 -11.12 54.61
N PRO A 641 -22.54 -10.92 55.86
CA PRO A 641 -21.39 -11.64 56.38
C PRO A 641 -21.59 -13.16 56.26
N PHE A 642 -20.57 -13.85 55.77
CA PHE A 642 -20.55 -15.30 55.51
C PHE A 642 -21.51 -15.77 54.41
N GLU A 643 -22.28 -14.90 53.76
CA GLU A 643 -23.19 -15.29 52.69
C GLU A 643 -22.44 -15.87 51.48
N GLY A 644 -22.86 -17.06 51.03
CA GLY A 644 -22.30 -17.81 49.90
C GLY A 644 -21.07 -18.66 50.21
N THR A 645 -20.51 -18.57 51.43
CA THR A 645 -19.43 -19.45 51.86
C THR A 645 -19.95 -20.83 52.25
N GLY A 646 -19.07 -21.84 52.31
CA GLY A 646 -19.48 -23.21 52.60
C GLY A 646 -19.97 -23.41 54.03
N ALA A 647 -21.06 -24.16 54.20
CA ALA A 647 -21.58 -24.50 55.53
C ALA A 647 -20.60 -25.37 56.32
N VAL A 648 -19.90 -26.28 55.64
CA VAL A 648 -18.80 -27.05 56.23
C VAL A 648 -17.60 -26.13 56.39
N SER A 649 -17.32 -25.73 57.62
CA SER A 649 -16.46 -24.58 57.92
C SER A 649 -15.79 -24.67 59.29
N SER A 650 -14.69 -23.96 59.46
CA SER A 650 -13.95 -23.81 60.72
C SER A 650 -13.98 -22.36 61.16
N TRP A 651 -14.29 -22.14 62.43
CA TRP A 651 -14.56 -20.83 63.02
C TRP A 651 -13.64 -20.57 64.19
N VAL A 652 -13.32 -19.29 64.40
CA VAL A 652 -12.61 -18.80 65.58
C VAL A 652 -13.48 -17.71 66.19
N LEU A 653 -13.87 -17.91 67.44
CA LEU A 653 -14.57 -16.91 68.24
C LEU A 653 -13.54 -16.30 69.20
N SER A 654 -13.30 -15.00 69.06
CA SER A 654 -12.30 -14.25 69.82
C SER A 654 -12.98 -13.18 70.67
N PHE A 655 -12.63 -13.08 71.94
CA PHE A 655 -13.10 -12.08 72.88
C PHE A 655 -11.96 -11.11 73.15
N PRO A 656 -11.97 -9.92 72.52
CA PRO A 656 -10.93 -8.93 72.76
C PRO A 656 -10.93 -8.51 74.24
N ARG A 657 -9.72 -8.40 74.81
CA ARG A 657 -9.49 -8.03 76.22
C ARG A 657 -10.16 -8.97 77.22
N HIS A 658 -9.97 -10.28 77.05
CA HIS A 658 -10.50 -11.31 77.95
C HIS A 658 -10.10 -11.10 79.42
N ASP A 659 -8.92 -10.54 79.70
CA ASP A 659 -8.45 -10.24 81.07
C ASP A 659 -9.22 -9.12 81.78
N SER A 660 -10.05 -8.36 81.07
CA SER A 660 -10.80 -7.26 81.66
C SER A 660 -11.94 -7.76 82.55
N ALA A 661 -12.13 -7.10 83.70
CA ALA A 661 -13.22 -7.42 84.65
C ALA A 661 -14.60 -7.61 84.01
N PRO A 662 -15.10 -6.73 83.11
CA PRO A 662 -16.43 -6.90 82.51
C PRO A 662 -16.55 -8.12 81.58
N GLN A 663 -15.46 -8.60 80.97
CA GLN A 663 -15.47 -9.82 80.15
C GLN A 663 -15.41 -11.08 81.01
N GLN A 664 -14.65 -11.04 82.11
CA GLN A 664 -14.59 -12.13 83.08
C GLN A 664 -15.98 -12.39 83.72
N GLU A 665 -16.73 -11.34 84.04
CA GLU A 665 -18.12 -11.45 84.52
C GLU A 665 -19.07 -12.08 83.48
N VAL A 666 -18.84 -11.79 82.20
CA VAL A 666 -19.57 -12.44 81.08
C VAL A 666 -19.24 -13.93 81.03
N PHE A 667 -17.97 -14.31 81.15
CA PHE A 667 -17.57 -15.73 81.16
C PHE A 667 -18.08 -16.49 82.37
N ASP A 668 -18.14 -15.86 83.55
CA ASP A 668 -18.66 -16.48 84.78
C ASP A 668 -20.15 -16.82 84.69
N SER A 669 -20.92 -16.05 83.93
CA SER A 669 -22.37 -16.27 83.74
C SER A 669 -22.70 -16.98 82.42
N LEU A 670 -21.70 -17.33 81.60
CA LEU A 670 -21.88 -17.97 80.30
C LEU A 670 -22.26 -19.44 80.44
N THR A 671 -23.52 -19.74 80.14
CA THR A 671 -24.05 -21.11 80.27
C THR A 671 -23.80 -21.98 79.03
N ASP A 672 -23.87 -21.37 77.85
CA ASP A 672 -23.68 -21.96 76.53
C ASP A 672 -23.44 -20.84 75.50
N ILE A 673 -23.05 -21.18 74.29
CA ILE A 673 -23.06 -20.29 73.12
C ILE A 673 -23.87 -20.98 72.03
N ILE A 674 -24.94 -20.32 71.59
CA ILE A 674 -25.84 -20.86 70.58
C ILE A 674 -25.48 -20.24 69.23
N VAL A 675 -25.05 -21.07 68.30
CA VAL A 675 -24.77 -20.69 66.91
C VAL A 675 -25.96 -21.09 66.05
N GLN A 676 -26.63 -20.12 65.43
CA GLN A 676 -27.66 -20.39 64.44
C GLN A 676 -27.09 -20.22 63.05
N VAL A 677 -27.05 -21.30 62.30
CA VAL A 677 -26.54 -21.35 60.93
C VAL A 677 -27.71 -21.41 59.97
N ARG A 678 -27.91 -20.35 59.19
CA ARG A 678 -28.88 -20.32 58.09
C ARG A 678 -28.14 -20.64 56.80
N TYR A 679 -28.57 -21.64 56.07
CA TYR A 679 -27.90 -22.10 54.85
C TYR A 679 -28.87 -22.57 53.79
N LEU A 680 -28.42 -22.53 52.54
CA LEU A 680 -29.07 -23.09 51.37
C LEU A 680 -28.47 -24.46 51.06
N ALA A 681 -29.30 -25.38 50.59
CA ALA A 681 -28.85 -26.69 50.11
C ALA A 681 -29.62 -27.13 48.85
N VAL A 682 -29.03 -28.06 48.10
CA VAL A 682 -29.66 -28.72 46.95
C VAL A 682 -29.72 -30.23 47.23
N ASP A 683 -30.83 -30.86 46.88
CA ASP A 683 -31.01 -32.31 47.02
C ASP A 683 -30.27 -33.07 45.90
N GLY A 684 -29.31 -33.92 46.27
CA GLY A 684 -28.55 -34.80 45.37
C GLY A 684 -29.30 -36.07 44.97
N GLY A 685 -30.51 -36.25 45.48
CA GLY A 685 -31.39 -37.37 45.21
C GLY A 685 -31.12 -38.60 46.08
N LYS A 686 -32.05 -39.56 46.02
CA LYS A 686 -32.08 -40.74 46.89
C LYS A 686 -30.83 -41.63 46.79
N VAL A 687 -30.16 -41.63 45.64
CA VAL A 687 -28.95 -42.45 45.42
C VAL A 687 -27.80 -41.92 46.27
N LEU A 688 -27.57 -40.61 46.28
CA LEU A 688 -26.53 -40.02 47.10
C LEU A 688 -26.86 -40.16 48.59
N ALA A 689 -28.12 -39.94 48.98
CA ALA A 689 -28.56 -40.13 50.36
C ALA A 689 -28.26 -41.55 50.88
N ALA A 690 -28.61 -42.59 50.11
CA ALA A 690 -28.34 -43.98 50.49
C ALA A 690 -26.83 -44.32 50.58
N GLN A 691 -25.98 -43.60 49.83
CA GLN A 691 -24.53 -43.78 49.88
C GLN A 691 -23.86 -43.03 51.05
N VAL A 692 -24.49 -41.96 51.55
CA VAL A 692 -23.98 -41.16 52.68
C VAL A 692 -24.44 -41.73 54.02
N GLU A 693 -25.59 -42.42 54.08
CA GLU A 693 -26.12 -43.03 55.30
C GLU A 693 -25.12 -43.91 56.07
N PRO A 694 -24.32 -44.79 55.42
CA PRO A 694 -23.32 -45.60 56.13
C PRO A 694 -22.19 -44.76 56.76
N LEU A 695 -21.86 -43.60 56.16
CA LEU A 695 -20.87 -42.68 56.72
C LEU A 695 -21.41 -41.99 57.98
N VAL A 696 -22.70 -41.65 57.99
CA VAL A 696 -23.37 -41.08 59.17
C VAL A 696 -23.44 -42.11 60.30
N ALA A 697 -23.86 -43.34 59.99
CA ALA A 697 -23.94 -44.42 60.97
C ALA A 697 -22.58 -44.70 61.63
N TYR A 698 -21.49 -44.68 60.87
CA TYR A 698 -20.13 -44.83 61.40
C TYR A 698 -19.77 -43.73 62.41
N VAL A 699 -20.13 -42.47 62.14
CA VAL A 699 -19.88 -41.34 63.05
C VAL A 699 -20.71 -41.48 64.33
N GLU A 700 -21.98 -41.87 64.22
CA GLU A 700 -22.84 -42.10 65.40
C GLU A 700 -22.33 -43.26 66.28
N GLU A 701 -21.84 -44.34 65.66
CA GLU A 701 -21.17 -45.42 66.38
C GLU A 701 -19.92 -44.92 67.12
N GLN A 702 -19.06 -44.13 66.48
CA GLN A 702 -17.89 -43.55 67.14
C GLN A 702 -18.25 -42.62 68.31
N GLU A 703 -19.26 -41.76 68.14
CA GLU A 703 -19.74 -40.89 69.21
C GLU A 703 -20.27 -41.69 70.41
N SER A 704 -21.01 -42.78 70.15
CA SER A 704 -21.53 -43.67 71.20
C SER A 704 -20.40 -44.37 71.98
N VAL A 705 -19.36 -44.83 71.28
CA VAL A 705 -18.19 -45.47 71.89
C VAL A 705 -17.41 -44.45 72.72
N ARG A 706 -17.19 -43.23 72.22
CA ARG A 706 -16.53 -42.15 72.99
C ARG A 706 -17.32 -41.76 74.23
N ALA A 707 -18.65 -41.67 74.15
CA ALA A 707 -19.51 -41.39 75.28
C ALA A 707 -19.45 -42.48 76.37
N THR A 708 -19.29 -43.76 76.00
CA THR A 708 -19.13 -44.84 76.99
C THR A 708 -17.78 -44.82 77.71
N LEU A 709 -16.72 -44.30 77.08
CA LEU A 709 -15.37 -44.21 77.66
C LEU A 709 -15.18 -43.01 78.59
N SER A 710 -16.02 -41.97 78.48
CA SER A 710 -15.94 -40.75 79.29
C SER A 710 -16.79 -40.76 80.58
N THR A 711 -17.45 -41.88 80.91
CA THR A 711 -18.22 -42.03 82.16
C THR A 711 -17.32 -42.57 83.28
N PRO A 712 -17.10 -41.88 84.42
CA PRO A 712 -16.32 -42.44 85.51
C PRO A 712 -17.09 -43.59 86.19
N LEU A 713 -16.47 -44.77 86.21
CA LEU A 713 -16.92 -45.95 86.97
C LEU A 713 -16.97 -45.61 88.48
N LEU A 714 -18.15 -45.29 88.99
CA LEU A 714 -18.45 -45.32 90.43
C LEU A 714 -18.57 -46.79 90.88
N LEU A 715 -17.44 -47.43 91.18
CA LEU A 715 -17.43 -48.69 91.91
C LEU A 715 -17.76 -48.43 93.38
N GLN A 716 -18.96 -48.86 93.77
CA GLN A 716 -19.42 -48.99 95.14
C GLN A 716 -18.41 -49.75 96.01
N GLN A 717 -17.89 -49.09 97.05
CA GLN A 717 -17.41 -49.78 98.26
C GLN A 717 -18.61 -50.05 99.16
N GLY A 718 -18.83 -51.33 99.52
CA GLY A 718 -19.85 -51.76 100.47
C GLY A 718 -19.76 -53.25 100.77
N GLU A 719 -19.12 -53.56 101.92
CA GLU A 719 -19.27 -54.75 102.77
C GLU A 719 -18.81 -56.14 102.25
N LEU A 720 -17.60 -56.56 102.69
CA LEU A 720 -17.39 -57.60 103.71
C LEU A 720 -15.94 -57.60 104.22
#